data_AF-A0A935LGX2-F1
#
_entry.id   AF-A0A935LGX2-F1
#
_cell.length_a   1.000
_cell.length_b   1.000
_cell.length_c   1.000
_cell.angle_alpha   90.00
_cell.angle_beta   90.00
_cell.angle_gamma   90.00
#
_symmetry.space_group_name_H-M   'P 1'
#
loop_
_entity.id
_entity.type
_entity.pdbx_description
1 polymer ?
#
loop_
_entity_poly.entity_id
_entity_poly.type
_entity_poly.pdbx_seq_one_letter_code
_entity_poly.pdbx_strand_id
1 'polypeptide(L)'
;MSTIPDSVDELPIRPPFGTLRGVAEGVALNKKVIPGRVWLSATPPSHLLHIHRPARISAIWERVLELLRNPVEPHLLSSGSLVFNILGAAVVIKTTSGYLTPLLWNLDGLDRPYLDRVEPRNVIVQAMPYRWLWLDRLLGFAKLEYQEELEFLHLDADSATVDGYFRWLSSAIRKAITRHADMRQVRRRIATALDLNAVALRRANCGVPSRYVINLACVQNYNNAVLMVDELDQLEKDAPHLLPLYMAMGNFSDFPSHGEPVQRLKIWLLQNGFTQRDWRYIFSCSRRLILPMSDVYNWTHMCAETLDYLRGVCALGLKQQCPEPLLKALFCAWGNPAERESGYLHYLEKLNLYPHLMSLAIRRFGMVPFAELESDLLLIVRWAREERFNLTKGQRRLGWDWLLEKANAYADLAKAKKKLSGIHWSIPVKQHEVGSYQLRFLETSYDLWEESITMQNCVDQFSKKCMTTNARLASVKHGDRRVATAMFDWDGDELKLMQISGKANRAVSEVMAKRLSVLKIPKGHFAVNAIPATGQIVDRSDCTVVTEIAREIYCQHQAKSLPKIQRKNFYMTATITNTGGYLREVEIAPVKAVANTFHMEFRSRLLSAKNPNESQRNFSLTLERDGLIELRELIDRTLTQT
;
A
#
# COMPACT_ATOMS: atom_id res chain seq x y z
N MET A 1 -9.00 -36.58 -16.75
CA MET A 1 -7.77 -35.78 -16.75
C MET A 1 -6.64 -36.69 -17.18
N SER A 2 -5.91 -36.39 -18.27
CA SER A 2 -4.73 -37.19 -18.62
C SER A 2 -3.70 -37.00 -17.51
N THR A 3 -3.16 -38.10 -16.99
CA THR A 3 -2.09 -38.09 -16.00
C THR A 3 -0.88 -37.39 -16.62
N ILE A 4 -0.53 -36.23 -16.07
CA ILE A 4 0.80 -35.65 -16.27
C ILE A 4 1.78 -36.70 -15.75
N PRO A 5 2.91 -36.98 -16.44
CA PRO A 5 3.90 -37.93 -15.95
C PRO A 5 4.18 -37.67 -14.46
N ASP A 6 4.02 -38.72 -13.65
CA ASP A 6 4.21 -38.61 -12.20
C ASP A 6 5.68 -38.28 -11.87
N SER A 7 6.61 -38.65 -12.77
CA SER A 7 8.00 -38.22 -12.75
C SER A 7 8.30 -37.20 -13.83
N VAL A 8 8.87 -36.07 -13.41
CA VAL A 8 9.34 -35.01 -14.30
C VAL A 8 10.64 -35.41 -15.04
N ASP A 9 11.33 -36.45 -14.55
CA ASP A 9 12.58 -36.97 -15.12
C ASP A 9 12.40 -37.67 -16.47
N GLU A 10 11.15 -37.96 -16.87
CA GLU A 10 10.83 -38.58 -18.16
C GLU A 10 10.65 -37.56 -19.30
N LEU A 11 10.71 -36.26 -19.00
CA LEU A 11 10.57 -35.24 -20.03
C LEU A 11 11.85 -35.19 -20.90
N PRO A 12 11.73 -35.16 -22.24
CA PRO A 12 12.87 -35.13 -23.16
C PRO A 12 13.51 -33.73 -23.22
N ILE A 13 13.72 -33.09 -22.08
CA ILE A 13 14.19 -31.71 -21.95
C ILE A 13 15.40 -31.68 -21.04
N ARG A 14 16.44 -30.95 -21.47
CA ARG A 14 17.65 -30.76 -20.71
C ARG A 14 17.65 -29.38 -20.03
N PRO A 15 18.28 -29.25 -18.86
CA PRO A 15 18.53 -27.94 -18.27
C PRO A 15 19.32 -27.06 -19.25
N PRO A 16 19.22 -25.73 -19.09
CA PRO A 16 19.85 -24.77 -19.98
C PRO A 16 21.36 -24.73 -19.81
N PHE A 17 21.95 -25.57 -18.98
CA PHE A 17 23.36 -25.66 -18.64
C PHE A 17 23.53 -27.09 -18.13
N GLY A 18 24.55 -27.78 -18.64
CA GLY A 18 24.74 -29.21 -18.38
C GLY A 18 25.87 -29.35 -17.39
N THR A 19 25.66 -30.12 -16.32
CA THR A 19 26.75 -30.48 -15.41
C THR A 19 27.94 -30.98 -16.22
N LEU A 20 29.13 -30.48 -15.92
CA LEU A 20 30.34 -30.60 -16.75
C LEU A 20 30.69 -32.04 -17.18
N ARG A 21 30.15 -33.07 -16.51
CA ARG A 21 30.28 -34.48 -16.91
C ARG A 21 29.68 -34.83 -18.27
N GLY A 22 28.70 -34.09 -18.78
CA GLY A 22 28.11 -34.35 -20.11
C GLY A 22 28.78 -33.60 -21.27
N VAL A 23 29.59 -32.57 -20.98
CA VAL A 23 30.18 -31.68 -22.00
C VAL A 23 31.54 -32.20 -22.49
N ALA A 24 32.23 -33.04 -21.70
CA ALA A 24 33.48 -33.69 -22.10
C ALA A 24 33.34 -34.56 -23.37
N GLU A 25 32.14 -35.04 -23.71
CA GLU A 25 31.90 -35.87 -24.90
C GLU A 25 31.14 -35.15 -26.03
N GLY A 26 30.52 -34.00 -25.78
CA GLY A 26 29.59 -33.37 -26.72
C GLY A 26 30.05 -32.08 -27.40
N VAL A 27 31.07 -31.40 -26.87
CA VAL A 27 31.51 -30.11 -27.42
C VAL A 27 33.02 -30.14 -27.68
N ALA A 28 33.40 -30.85 -28.74
CA ALA A 28 34.40 -30.30 -29.63
C ALA A 28 33.88 -28.92 -30.06
N LEU A 29 34.27 -27.86 -29.32
CA LEU A 29 33.99 -26.48 -29.66
C LEU A 29 34.44 -26.29 -31.11
N ASN A 30 33.47 -26.29 -32.01
CA ASN A 30 33.67 -26.07 -33.43
C ASN A 30 34.46 -24.76 -33.54
N LYS A 31 35.73 -24.84 -33.97
CA LYS A 31 36.74 -23.76 -34.01
C LYS A 31 36.36 -22.57 -34.91
N LYS A 32 35.10 -22.45 -35.32
CA LYS A 32 34.53 -21.27 -35.99
C LYS A 32 33.68 -20.47 -35.01
N VAL A 33 34.31 -19.93 -33.97
CA VAL A 33 33.78 -18.73 -33.31
C VAL A 33 33.89 -17.62 -34.35
N ILE A 34 32.75 -17.16 -34.88
CA ILE A 34 32.71 -16.03 -35.81
C ILE A 34 33.22 -14.79 -35.04
N PRO A 35 34.37 -14.21 -35.38
CA PRO A 35 34.88 -13.01 -34.71
C PRO A 35 34.08 -11.82 -35.24
N GLY A 36 32.94 -11.54 -34.63
CA GLY A 36 32.00 -10.55 -35.15
C GLY A 36 31.07 -10.03 -34.08
N ARG A 37 31.62 -9.20 -33.18
CA ARG A 37 30.98 -8.45 -32.07
C ARG A 37 30.96 -9.15 -30.71
N VAL A 38 32.15 -9.31 -30.12
CA VAL A 38 32.32 -9.51 -28.66
C VAL A 38 31.88 -8.23 -27.94
N TRP A 39 30.60 -8.11 -27.58
CA TRP A 39 30.01 -6.86 -27.07
C TRP A 39 30.02 -6.73 -25.54
N LEU A 40 30.31 -7.80 -24.79
CA LEU A 40 30.60 -7.69 -23.36
C LEU A 40 32.07 -7.28 -23.16
N SER A 41 32.46 -6.12 -23.70
CA SER A 41 33.71 -5.44 -23.33
C SER A 41 33.64 -4.78 -21.94
N ALA A 42 32.57 -5.06 -21.18
CA ALA A 42 32.44 -4.60 -19.81
C ALA A 42 33.50 -5.32 -18.97
N THR A 43 34.48 -4.56 -18.49
CA THR A 43 35.42 -5.03 -17.47
C THR A 43 34.71 -5.12 -16.13
N PRO A 44 34.89 -6.21 -15.37
CA PRO A 44 34.38 -6.26 -14.01
C PRO A 44 35.11 -5.24 -13.12
N PRO A 45 34.54 -4.89 -11.95
CA PRO A 45 35.25 -4.14 -10.92
C PRO A 45 36.64 -4.72 -10.66
N SER A 46 37.62 -3.86 -10.36
CA SER A 46 39.03 -4.25 -10.19
C SER A 46 39.23 -5.43 -9.22
N HIS A 47 38.49 -5.43 -8.10
CA HIS A 47 38.54 -6.51 -7.11
C HIS A 47 38.01 -7.86 -7.62
N LEU A 48 37.31 -7.91 -8.75
CA LEU A 48 36.78 -9.15 -9.36
C LEU A 48 37.54 -9.55 -10.64
N LEU A 49 38.54 -8.76 -11.05
CA LEU A 49 39.27 -8.98 -12.30
C LEU A 49 40.08 -10.28 -12.30
N HIS A 50 40.57 -10.71 -11.12
CA HIS A 50 41.39 -11.90 -10.95
C HIS A 50 40.66 -13.20 -11.32
N ILE A 51 39.35 -13.28 -11.06
CA ILE A 51 38.50 -14.41 -11.47
C ILE A 51 37.88 -14.23 -12.84
N HIS A 52 38.12 -13.12 -13.56
CA HIS A 52 37.47 -12.86 -14.85
C HIS A 52 37.93 -13.85 -15.92
N ARG A 53 36.97 -14.47 -16.62
CA ARG A 53 37.22 -15.43 -17.71
C ARG A 53 36.48 -14.98 -18.98
N PRO A 54 37.12 -14.21 -19.89
CA PRO A 54 36.46 -13.64 -21.07
C PRO A 54 35.83 -14.68 -22.00
N ALA A 55 36.50 -15.82 -22.21
CA ALA A 55 36.02 -16.89 -23.06
C ALA A 55 34.71 -17.49 -22.52
N ARG A 56 34.66 -17.73 -21.20
CA ARG A 56 33.49 -18.27 -20.51
C ARG A 56 32.30 -17.30 -20.54
N ILE A 57 32.54 -16.02 -20.31
CA ILE A 57 31.49 -14.99 -20.43
C ILE A 57 30.96 -14.90 -21.86
N SER A 58 31.85 -14.98 -22.84
CA SER A 58 31.46 -14.98 -24.25
C SER A 58 30.57 -16.18 -24.57
N ALA A 59 30.89 -17.37 -24.03
CA ALA A 59 30.05 -18.55 -24.17
C ALA A 59 28.67 -18.39 -23.51
N ILE A 60 28.61 -17.85 -22.28
CA ILE A 60 27.34 -17.55 -21.59
C ILE A 60 26.51 -16.55 -22.41
N TRP A 61 27.14 -15.51 -22.96
CA TRP A 61 26.47 -14.50 -23.76
C TRP A 61 25.94 -15.05 -25.09
N GLU A 62 26.73 -15.83 -25.82
CA GLU A 62 26.27 -16.47 -27.05
C GLU A 62 25.08 -17.39 -26.78
N ARG A 63 25.08 -18.13 -25.65
CA ARG A 63 23.94 -18.94 -25.25
C ARG A 63 22.70 -18.10 -24.95
N VAL A 64 22.86 -16.97 -24.25
CA VAL A 64 21.76 -16.01 -24.05
C VAL A 64 21.22 -15.50 -25.39
N LEU A 65 22.09 -15.16 -26.35
CA LEU A 65 21.68 -14.72 -27.68
C LEU A 65 20.96 -15.81 -28.46
N GLU A 66 21.44 -17.06 -28.38
CA GLU A 66 20.78 -18.21 -29.00
C GLU A 66 19.38 -18.42 -28.44
N LEU A 67 19.21 -18.37 -27.11
CA LEU A 67 17.91 -18.45 -26.46
C LEU A 67 17.00 -17.28 -26.88
N LEU A 68 17.51 -16.06 -26.98
CA LEU A 68 16.70 -14.92 -27.46
C LEU A 68 16.29 -15.06 -28.94
N ARG A 69 17.13 -15.68 -29.77
CA ARG A 69 16.80 -15.99 -31.18
C ARG A 69 15.77 -17.11 -31.27
N ASN A 70 15.93 -18.17 -30.47
CA ASN A 70 15.09 -19.37 -30.44
C ASN A 70 14.50 -19.56 -29.03
N PRO A 71 13.50 -18.74 -28.64
CA PRO A 71 13.05 -18.70 -27.26
C PRO A 71 12.19 -19.87 -26.83
N VAL A 72 11.83 -20.77 -27.75
CA VAL A 72 11.01 -21.94 -27.47
C VAL A 72 11.55 -23.13 -28.24
N GLU A 73 11.73 -24.24 -27.53
CA GLU A 73 12.04 -25.56 -28.09
C GLU A 73 10.86 -26.51 -27.79
N PRO A 74 10.05 -26.89 -28.81
CA PRO A 74 8.92 -27.78 -28.63
C PRO A 74 9.30 -29.26 -28.75
N HIS A 75 8.72 -30.10 -27.89
CA HIS A 75 8.84 -31.56 -27.93
C HIS A 75 7.45 -32.20 -27.85
N LEU A 76 7.18 -33.22 -28.66
CA LEU A 76 5.93 -33.98 -28.62
C LEU A 76 6.11 -35.22 -27.74
N LEU A 77 5.26 -35.38 -26.73
CA LEU A 77 5.23 -36.59 -25.90
C LEU A 77 4.41 -37.70 -26.56
N SER A 78 4.64 -38.93 -26.15
CA SER A 78 3.84 -40.09 -26.54
C SER A 78 2.35 -39.95 -26.18
N SER A 79 2.03 -39.16 -25.15
CA SER A 79 0.65 -38.83 -24.75
C SER A 79 -0.08 -37.86 -25.69
N GLY A 80 0.61 -37.32 -26.71
CA GLY A 80 0.10 -36.25 -27.58
C GLY A 80 0.17 -34.85 -26.96
N SER A 81 0.66 -34.72 -25.72
CA SER A 81 0.93 -33.41 -25.13
C SER A 81 2.20 -32.80 -25.72
N LEU A 82 2.21 -31.48 -25.87
CA LEU A 82 3.39 -30.71 -26.29
C LEU A 82 4.10 -30.16 -25.06
N VAL A 83 5.43 -30.21 -25.06
CA VAL A 83 6.26 -29.63 -24.03
C VAL A 83 7.14 -28.56 -24.63
N PHE A 84 7.10 -27.37 -24.05
CA PHE A 84 7.81 -26.21 -24.54
C PHE A 84 8.89 -25.82 -23.53
N ASN A 85 10.16 -25.95 -23.91
CA ASN A 85 11.27 -25.39 -23.15
C ASN A 85 11.44 -23.92 -23.54
N ILE A 86 11.07 -23.01 -22.64
CA ILE A 86 11.01 -21.56 -22.87
C ILE A 86 12.27 -20.92 -22.29
N LEU A 87 13.11 -20.38 -23.17
CA LEU A 87 14.38 -19.71 -22.86
C LEU A 87 15.29 -20.56 -21.93
N GLY A 88 15.13 -21.87 -21.97
CA GLY A 88 15.85 -22.79 -21.12
C GLY A 88 15.55 -22.68 -19.62
N ALA A 89 14.64 -21.81 -19.18
CA ALA A 89 14.42 -21.54 -17.75
C ALA A 89 13.04 -22.01 -17.26
N ALA A 90 12.08 -22.10 -18.16
CA ALA A 90 10.73 -22.54 -17.87
C ALA A 90 10.33 -23.66 -18.82
N VAL A 91 9.54 -24.60 -18.34
CA VAL A 91 8.95 -25.66 -19.15
C VAL A 91 7.44 -25.55 -19.05
N VAL A 92 6.74 -25.55 -20.19
CA VAL A 92 5.27 -25.54 -20.20
C VAL A 92 4.78 -26.79 -20.91
N ILE A 93 4.00 -27.61 -20.21
CA ILE A 93 3.31 -28.75 -20.81
C ILE A 93 1.92 -28.28 -21.26
N LYS A 94 1.59 -28.42 -22.54
CA LYS A 94 0.27 -28.17 -23.12
C LYS A 94 -0.40 -29.50 -23.45
N THR A 95 -1.52 -29.78 -22.81
CA THR A 95 -2.36 -30.95 -23.14
C THR A 95 -3.05 -30.76 -24.48
N THR A 96 -3.64 -31.83 -25.02
CA THR A 96 -4.47 -31.78 -26.24
C THR A 96 -5.71 -30.88 -26.08
N SER A 97 -6.23 -30.74 -24.86
CA SER A 97 -7.30 -29.77 -24.56
C SER A 97 -6.83 -28.32 -24.51
N GLY A 98 -5.52 -28.06 -24.58
CA GLY A 98 -4.94 -26.73 -24.46
C GLY A 98 -4.69 -26.28 -23.03
N TYR A 99 -4.86 -27.14 -22.02
CA TYR A 99 -4.51 -26.86 -20.63
C TYR A 99 -2.99 -26.76 -20.47
N LEU A 100 -2.52 -25.79 -19.71
CA LEU A 100 -1.10 -25.49 -19.53
C LEU A 100 -0.62 -25.82 -18.11
N THR A 101 0.45 -26.60 -17.99
CA THR A 101 1.14 -26.85 -16.73
C THR A 101 2.53 -26.21 -16.76
N PRO A 102 2.76 -25.12 -16.01
CA PRO A 102 4.06 -24.49 -15.96
C PRO A 102 4.97 -25.17 -14.92
N LEU A 103 6.22 -25.34 -15.31
CA LEU A 103 7.34 -25.85 -14.53
C LEU A 103 8.50 -24.85 -14.65
N LEU A 104 9.35 -24.77 -13.64
CA LEU A 104 10.57 -23.96 -13.68
C LEU A 104 11.79 -24.82 -13.37
N TRP A 105 12.88 -24.56 -14.07
CA TRP A 105 14.18 -25.12 -13.71
C TRP A 105 14.69 -24.46 -12.43
N ASN A 106 14.98 -25.28 -11.43
CA ASN A 106 15.53 -24.91 -10.13
C ASN A 106 16.80 -25.73 -9.82
N LEU A 107 17.48 -25.34 -8.75
CA LEU A 107 18.63 -26.04 -8.19
C LEU A 107 18.24 -26.59 -6.82
N ASP A 108 18.50 -27.87 -6.58
CA ASP A 108 18.27 -28.48 -5.27
C ASP A 108 19.37 -28.05 -4.26
N GLY A 109 19.30 -28.53 -3.02
CA GLY A 109 20.31 -28.24 -2.00
C GLY A 109 21.71 -28.81 -2.29
N LEU A 110 21.85 -29.59 -3.37
CA LEU A 110 23.11 -30.15 -3.87
C LEU A 110 23.48 -29.54 -5.23
N ASP A 111 22.91 -28.39 -5.58
CA ASP A 111 23.16 -27.67 -6.82
C ASP A 111 22.85 -28.50 -8.09
N ARG A 112 21.95 -29.48 -7.98
CA ARG A 112 21.50 -30.27 -9.12
C ARG A 112 20.27 -29.63 -9.77
N PRO A 113 20.24 -29.52 -11.11
CA PRO A 113 19.08 -29.02 -11.81
C PRO A 113 17.90 -29.97 -11.64
N TYR A 114 16.74 -29.43 -11.26
CA TYR A 114 15.48 -30.16 -11.25
C TYR A 114 14.35 -29.26 -11.75
N LEU A 115 13.26 -29.86 -12.23
CA LEU A 115 12.07 -29.14 -12.64
C LEU A 115 11.06 -29.11 -11.50
N ASP A 116 10.74 -27.89 -11.07
CA ASP A 116 9.79 -27.64 -10.00
C ASP A 116 8.42 -27.24 -10.56
N ARG A 117 7.35 -27.74 -9.94
CA ARG A 117 5.99 -27.35 -10.31
C ARG A 117 5.71 -25.95 -9.78
N VAL A 118 5.30 -25.06 -10.67
CA VAL A 118 4.89 -23.71 -10.27
C VAL A 118 3.39 -23.61 -10.28
N GLU A 119 2.84 -23.02 -9.23
CA GLU A 119 1.41 -22.74 -9.17
C GLU A 119 0.99 -21.90 -10.39
N PRO A 120 0.02 -22.35 -11.20
CA PRO A 120 -0.39 -21.66 -12.44
C PRO A 120 -0.81 -20.20 -12.23
N ARG A 121 -1.26 -19.83 -11.02
CA ARG A 121 -1.62 -18.45 -10.68
C ARG A 121 -0.44 -17.48 -10.65
N ASN A 122 0.78 -17.98 -10.47
CA ASN A 122 2.00 -17.18 -10.37
C ASN A 122 2.67 -16.93 -11.74
N VAL A 123 2.15 -17.54 -12.81
CA VAL A 123 2.75 -17.46 -14.15
C VAL A 123 1.86 -16.65 -15.07
N ILE A 124 2.37 -15.58 -15.66
CA ILE A 124 1.62 -14.72 -16.59
C ILE A 124 1.70 -15.30 -18.01
N VAL A 125 0.56 -15.71 -18.57
CA VAL A 125 0.52 -16.46 -19.84
C VAL A 125 0.97 -15.63 -21.04
N GLN A 126 0.64 -14.33 -21.07
CA GLN A 126 0.93 -13.42 -22.20
C GLN A 126 2.31 -12.78 -22.14
N ALA A 127 2.95 -12.83 -20.98
CA ALA A 127 4.21 -12.14 -20.75
C ALA A 127 5.32 -13.12 -20.43
N MET A 128 5.21 -14.40 -20.81
CA MET A 128 6.28 -15.36 -20.59
C MET A 128 7.53 -14.98 -21.41
N PRO A 129 8.72 -14.92 -20.79
CA PRO A 129 8.96 -14.91 -19.35
C PRO A 129 8.70 -13.52 -18.74
N TYR A 130 8.09 -13.49 -17.55
CA TYR A 130 7.83 -12.22 -16.87
C TYR A 130 9.12 -11.69 -16.25
N ARG A 131 9.48 -10.43 -16.59
CA ARG A 131 10.71 -9.75 -16.13
C ARG A 131 11.99 -10.56 -16.46
N TRP A 132 12.91 -10.65 -15.50
CA TRP A 132 14.26 -11.23 -15.64
C TRP A 132 14.40 -12.59 -14.98
N LEU A 133 13.31 -13.18 -14.48
CA LEU A 133 13.37 -14.45 -13.73
C LEU A 133 14.05 -15.57 -14.55
N TRP A 134 13.76 -15.64 -15.84
CA TRP A 134 14.40 -16.60 -16.75
C TRP A 134 15.92 -16.43 -16.80
N LEU A 135 16.40 -15.18 -16.86
CA LEU A 135 17.82 -14.87 -16.93
C LEU A 135 18.48 -15.14 -15.58
N ASP A 136 17.81 -14.85 -14.48
CA ASP A 136 18.34 -15.11 -13.14
C ASP A 136 18.53 -16.60 -12.89
N ARG A 137 17.58 -17.42 -13.35
CA ARG A 137 17.72 -18.89 -13.32
C ARG A 137 18.87 -19.35 -14.22
N LEU A 138 18.88 -18.89 -15.47
CA LEU A 138 19.92 -19.19 -16.44
C LEU A 138 21.33 -18.86 -15.88
N LEU A 139 21.49 -17.69 -15.29
CA LEU A 139 22.76 -17.26 -14.68
C LEU A 139 23.07 -17.99 -13.37
N GLY A 140 22.07 -18.47 -12.64
CA GLY A 140 22.27 -19.36 -11.49
C GLY A 140 22.94 -20.67 -11.92
N PHE A 141 22.46 -21.31 -12.99
CA PHE A 141 23.12 -22.49 -13.54
C PHE A 141 24.51 -22.18 -14.11
N ALA A 142 24.66 -21.05 -14.81
CA ALA A 142 25.96 -20.63 -15.33
C ALA A 142 26.96 -20.36 -14.19
N LYS A 143 26.50 -19.89 -13.02
CA LYS A 143 27.32 -19.68 -11.82
C LYS A 143 27.92 -20.99 -11.33
N LEU A 144 27.13 -22.06 -11.25
CA LEU A 144 27.63 -23.37 -10.81
C LEU A 144 28.70 -23.91 -11.74
N GLU A 145 28.43 -23.94 -13.04
CA GLU A 145 29.45 -24.37 -14.01
C GLU A 145 30.70 -23.46 -13.98
N TYR A 146 30.55 -22.17 -13.62
CA TYR A 146 31.68 -21.25 -13.43
C TYR A 146 32.49 -21.59 -12.18
N GLN A 147 31.84 -21.94 -11.07
CA GLN A 147 32.49 -22.36 -9.83
C GLN A 147 33.29 -23.64 -10.06
N GLU A 148 32.69 -24.64 -10.71
CA GLU A 148 33.38 -25.87 -11.11
C GLU A 148 34.62 -25.59 -11.98
N GLU A 149 34.54 -24.63 -12.91
CA GLU A 149 35.68 -24.21 -13.72
C GLU A 149 36.78 -23.52 -12.88
N LEU A 150 36.41 -22.64 -11.95
CA LEU A 150 37.38 -21.98 -11.06
C LEU A 150 38.10 -23.00 -10.17
N GLU A 151 37.37 -23.98 -9.63
CA GLU A 151 37.92 -25.08 -8.84
C GLU A 151 38.88 -25.94 -9.67
N PHE A 152 38.48 -26.30 -10.89
CA PHE A 152 39.32 -27.07 -11.81
C PHE A 152 40.63 -26.32 -12.17
N LEU A 153 40.57 -25.00 -12.27
CA LEU A 153 41.73 -24.14 -12.54
C LEU A 153 42.53 -23.77 -11.28
N HIS A 154 42.16 -24.29 -10.10
CA HIS A 154 42.77 -23.98 -8.81
C HIS A 154 42.81 -22.48 -8.49
N LEU A 155 41.75 -21.76 -8.84
CA LEU A 155 41.61 -20.34 -8.55
C LEU A 155 40.84 -20.16 -7.25
N ASP A 156 41.52 -19.66 -6.22
CA ASP A 156 40.90 -19.41 -4.93
C ASP A 156 39.91 -18.24 -5.03
N ALA A 157 38.62 -18.55 -4.94
CA ALA A 157 37.54 -17.59 -4.99
C ALA A 157 36.43 -18.04 -4.04
N ASP A 158 36.21 -17.28 -2.98
CA ASP A 158 35.12 -17.58 -2.06
C ASP A 158 33.74 -17.38 -2.73
N SER A 159 32.71 -17.97 -2.12
CA SER A 159 31.33 -17.89 -2.62
C SER A 159 30.85 -16.44 -2.77
N ALA A 160 31.27 -15.55 -1.85
CA ALA A 160 30.90 -14.14 -1.86
C ALA A 160 31.47 -13.38 -3.07
N THR A 161 32.71 -13.71 -3.48
CA THR A 161 33.38 -13.14 -4.65
C THR A 161 32.69 -13.60 -5.93
N VAL A 162 32.36 -14.88 -6.04
CA VAL A 162 31.60 -15.42 -7.17
C VAL A 162 30.20 -14.79 -7.25
N ASP A 163 29.51 -14.63 -6.12
CA ASP A 163 28.22 -13.93 -6.06
C ASP A 163 28.32 -12.46 -6.45
N GLY A 164 29.36 -11.77 -6.00
CA GLY A 164 29.68 -10.41 -6.45
C GLY A 164 29.85 -10.32 -7.96
N TYR A 165 30.58 -11.27 -8.53
CA TYR A 165 30.81 -11.37 -9.95
C TYR A 165 29.55 -11.64 -10.76
N PHE A 166 28.71 -12.60 -10.34
CA PHE A 166 27.47 -12.90 -11.05
C PHE A 166 26.41 -11.80 -10.91
N ARG A 167 26.39 -11.04 -9.80
CA ARG A 167 25.59 -9.81 -9.70
C ARG A 167 26.01 -8.76 -10.72
N TRP A 168 27.32 -8.54 -10.87
CA TRP A 168 27.85 -7.64 -11.90
C TRP A 168 27.52 -8.13 -13.30
N LEU A 169 27.78 -9.42 -13.59
CA LEU A 169 27.54 -10.03 -14.90
C LEU A 169 26.06 -9.98 -15.27
N SER A 170 25.15 -10.30 -14.33
CA SER A 170 23.70 -10.17 -14.53
C SER A 170 23.30 -8.75 -14.89
N SER A 171 23.83 -7.74 -14.19
CA SER A 171 23.60 -6.33 -14.53
C SER A 171 24.11 -5.97 -15.94
N ALA A 172 25.30 -6.44 -16.32
CA ALA A 172 25.88 -6.21 -17.63
C ALA A 172 25.06 -6.86 -18.76
N ILE A 173 24.68 -8.13 -18.60
CA ILE A 173 23.85 -8.88 -19.55
C ILE A 173 22.46 -8.24 -19.68
N ARG A 174 21.79 -7.89 -18.58
CA ARG A 174 20.48 -7.21 -18.61
C ARG A 174 20.54 -5.89 -19.38
N LYS A 175 21.58 -5.09 -19.16
CA LYS A 175 21.82 -3.85 -19.92
C LYS A 175 22.02 -4.13 -21.40
N ALA A 176 22.79 -5.17 -21.76
CA ALA A 176 23.01 -5.57 -23.14
C ALA A 176 21.71 -6.04 -23.82
N ILE A 177 20.94 -6.92 -23.17
CA ILE A 177 19.63 -7.37 -23.67
C ILE A 177 18.70 -6.17 -23.88
N THR A 178 18.61 -5.26 -22.91
CA THR A 178 17.73 -4.08 -23.01
C THR A 178 18.10 -3.17 -24.20
N ARG A 179 19.37 -3.12 -24.59
CA ARG A 179 19.86 -2.31 -25.72
C ARG A 179 19.69 -3.00 -27.08
N HIS A 180 19.81 -4.34 -27.12
CA HIS A 180 20.01 -5.06 -28.38
C HIS A 180 18.94 -6.09 -28.70
N ALA A 181 18.13 -6.52 -27.74
CA ALA A 181 17.08 -7.51 -27.96
C ALA A 181 15.70 -6.85 -27.91
N ASP A 182 14.87 -7.13 -28.91
CA ASP A 182 13.45 -6.80 -28.85
C ASP A 182 12.70 -7.86 -28.03
N MET A 183 12.60 -7.62 -26.71
CA MET A 183 11.86 -8.51 -25.82
C MET A 183 10.37 -8.62 -26.17
N ARG A 184 9.79 -7.69 -26.95
CA ARG A 184 8.43 -7.82 -27.45
C ARG A 184 8.37 -8.90 -28.53
N GLN A 185 9.36 -8.95 -29.42
CA GLN A 185 9.47 -10.00 -30.43
C GLN A 185 9.66 -11.37 -29.79
N VAL A 186 10.52 -11.48 -28.77
CA VAL A 186 10.72 -12.73 -28.00
C VAL A 186 9.41 -13.24 -27.41
N ARG A 187 8.66 -12.37 -26.71
CA ARG A 187 7.34 -12.74 -26.14
C ARG A 187 6.33 -13.13 -27.20
N ARG A 188 6.31 -12.46 -28.35
CA ARG A 188 5.43 -12.84 -29.47
C ARG A 188 5.77 -14.24 -29.99
N ARG A 189 7.06 -14.55 -30.18
CA ARG A 189 7.50 -15.90 -30.60
C ARG A 189 7.07 -16.97 -29.59
N ILE A 190 7.20 -16.68 -28.29
CA ILE A 190 6.74 -17.59 -27.23
C ILE A 190 5.22 -17.80 -27.31
N ALA A 191 4.45 -16.71 -27.40
CA ALA A 191 2.99 -16.79 -27.50
C ALA A 191 2.51 -17.54 -28.75
N THR A 192 3.18 -17.34 -29.90
CA THR A 192 2.92 -18.06 -31.14
C THR A 192 3.26 -19.54 -31.01
N ALA A 193 4.40 -19.89 -30.42
CA ALA A 193 4.81 -21.28 -30.25
C ALA A 193 3.87 -22.05 -29.31
N LEU A 194 3.40 -21.39 -28.24
CA LEU A 194 2.40 -21.97 -27.34
C LEU A 194 1.02 -22.16 -28.00
N ASP A 195 0.76 -21.49 -29.13
CA ASP A 195 -0.50 -21.53 -29.87
C ASP A 195 -1.71 -21.37 -28.95
N LEU A 196 -1.71 -20.27 -28.19
CA LEU A 196 -2.73 -20.01 -27.17
C LEU A 196 -4.09 -19.77 -27.84
N ASN A 197 -5.15 -20.37 -27.31
CA ASN A 197 -6.51 -20.13 -27.76
C ASN A 197 -6.88 -18.66 -27.49
N ALA A 198 -7.08 -17.88 -28.55
CA ALA A 198 -7.33 -16.45 -28.47
C ALA A 198 -8.63 -16.11 -27.71
N VAL A 199 -9.67 -16.96 -27.82
CA VAL A 199 -10.95 -16.79 -27.12
C VAL A 199 -10.78 -17.05 -25.63
N ALA A 200 -10.15 -18.16 -25.25
CA ALA A 200 -9.83 -18.47 -23.86
C ALA A 200 -8.97 -17.37 -23.24
N LEU A 201 -7.99 -16.86 -23.99
CA LEU A 201 -7.14 -15.77 -23.53
C LEU A 201 -7.90 -14.46 -23.32
N ARG A 202 -8.81 -14.09 -24.24
CA ARG A 202 -9.69 -12.92 -24.07
C ARG A 202 -10.52 -13.06 -22.79
N ARG A 203 -11.11 -14.22 -22.55
CA ARG A 203 -11.91 -14.51 -21.35
C ARG A 203 -11.09 -14.48 -20.07
N ALA A 204 -9.89 -15.04 -20.10
CA ALA A 204 -8.95 -15.00 -19.00
C ALA A 204 -8.54 -13.56 -18.62
N ASN A 205 -8.44 -12.66 -19.60
CA ASN A 205 -8.18 -11.23 -19.37
C ASN A 205 -9.42 -10.45 -18.90
N CYS A 206 -10.62 -10.91 -19.25
CA CYS A 206 -11.86 -10.39 -18.67
C CYS A 206 -12.06 -10.87 -17.23
N GLY A 207 -11.38 -11.94 -16.81
CA GLY A 207 -11.40 -12.47 -15.46
C GLY A 207 -10.78 -11.52 -14.43
N VAL A 208 -10.60 -12.05 -13.23
CA VAL A 208 -9.90 -11.37 -12.15
C VAL A 208 -8.50 -10.89 -12.60
N PRO A 209 -8.14 -9.60 -12.40
CA PRO A 209 -6.80 -9.10 -12.70
C PRO A 209 -5.73 -9.83 -11.88
N SER A 210 -4.60 -10.17 -12.51
CA SER A 210 -3.44 -10.71 -11.79
C SER A 210 -2.81 -9.65 -10.88
N ARG A 211 -2.40 -10.07 -9.67
CA ARG A 211 -1.67 -9.25 -8.67
C ARG A 211 -0.41 -8.56 -9.24
N TYR A 212 0.22 -9.14 -10.25
CA TYR A 212 1.56 -8.72 -10.71
C TYR A 212 1.55 -7.78 -11.91
N VAL A 213 0.48 -7.81 -12.72
CA VAL A 213 0.33 -6.97 -13.90
C VAL A 213 -1.15 -6.75 -14.16
N ILE A 214 -1.54 -5.47 -14.14
CA ILE A 214 -2.89 -5.04 -14.51
C ILE A 214 -3.15 -5.50 -15.95
N ASN A 215 -4.30 -6.14 -16.18
CA ASN A 215 -4.79 -6.62 -17.49
C ASN A 215 -4.02 -7.78 -18.14
N LEU A 216 -3.21 -8.56 -17.40
CA LEU A 216 -2.66 -9.82 -17.93
C LEU A 216 -3.20 -11.03 -17.17
N ALA A 217 -3.65 -12.03 -17.92
CA ALA A 217 -4.07 -13.31 -17.39
C ALA A 217 -2.88 -14.14 -16.87
N CYS A 218 -3.07 -14.81 -15.73
CA CYS A 218 -2.20 -15.90 -15.32
C CYS A 218 -2.60 -17.21 -16.03
N VAL A 219 -1.73 -18.22 -15.96
CA VAL A 219 -1.98 -19.55 -16.52
C VAL A 219 -3.23 -20.19 -15.89
N GLN A 220 -3.47 -19.98 -14.59
CA GLN A 220 -4.70 -20.46 -13.95
C GLN A 220 -5.96 -19.89 -14.61
N ASN A 221 -6.02 -18.58 -14.85
CA ASN A 221 -7.18 -17.95 -15.50
C ASN A 221 -7.36 -18.47 -16.93
N TYR A 222 -6.26 -18.67 -17.67
CA TYR A 222 -6.32 -19.26 -19.00
C TYR A 222 -6.85 -20.70 -18.97
N ASN A 223 -6.31 -21.52 -18.08
CA ASN A 223 -6.75 -22.90 -17.90
C ASN A 223 -8.23 -22.98 -17.49
N ASN A 224 -8.67 -22.10 -16.60
CA ASN A 224 -10.09 -21.98 -16.24
C ASN A 224 -10.95 -21.70 -17.49
N ALA A 225 -10.51 -20.78 -18.34
CA ALA A 225 -11.24 -20.45 -19.57
C ALA A 225 -11.25 -21.59 -20.60
N VAL A 226 -10.19 -22.39 -20.66
CA VAL A 226 -10.10 -23.60 -21.49
C VAL A 226 -11.00 -24.72 -20.98
N LEU A 227 -11.12 -24.88 -19.66
CA LEU A 227 -11.95 -25.95 -19.08
C LEU A 227 -13.46 -25.65 -19.15
N MET A 228 -13.84 -24.37 -19.11
CA MET A 228 -15.24 -23.92 -19.07
C MET A 228 -15.68 -23.28 -20.41
N VAL A 229 -15.19 -23.79 -21.55
CA VAL A 229 -15.44 -23.13 -22.86
C VAL A 229 -16.93 -22.99 -23.13
N ASP A 230 -17.70 -24.07 -22.97
CA ASP A 230 -19.13 -24.10 -23.28
C ASP A 230 -19.93 -23.22 -22.32
N GLU A 231 -19.62 -23.25 -21.02
CA GLU A 231 -20.30 -22.40 -20.04
C GLU A 231 -19.99 -20.92 -20.25
N LEU A 232 -18.75 -20.57 -20.61
CA LEU A 232 -18.38 -19.20 -20.87
C LEU A 232 -18.95 -18.71 -22.20
N ASP A 233 -19.08 -19.57 -23.21
CA ASP A 233 -19.79 -19.28 -24.46
C ASP A 233 -21.25 -18.89 -24.18
N GLN A 234 -21.95 -19.68 -23.36
CA GLN A 234 -23.33 -19.42 -22.97
C GLN A 234 -23.43 -18.15 -22.13
N LEU A 235 -22.57 -17.98 -21.13
CA LEU A 235 -22.58 -16.82 -20.24
C LEU A 235 -22.23 -15.51 -20.96
N GLU A 236 -21.34 -15.55 -21.97
CA GLU A 236 -21.00 -14.38 -22.79
C GLU A 236 -22.20 -13.90 -23.63
N LYS A 237 -23.12 -14.81 -24.01
CA LYS A 237 -24.38 -14.48 -24.70
C LYS A 237 -25.44 -13.96 -23.73
N ASP A 238 -25.63 -14.64 -22.61
CA ASP A 238 -26.77 -14.39 -21.72
C ASP A 238 -26.53 -13.28 -20.70
N ALA A 239 -25.33 -13.23 -20.13
CA ALA A 239 -24.97 -12.31 -19.05
C ALA A 239 -23.46 -12.01 -19.02
N PRO A 240 -22.91 -11.33 -20.05
CA PRO A 240 -21.46 -11.14 -20.21
C PRO A 240 -20.79 -10.38 -19.05
N HIS A 241 -21.55 -9.60 -18.29
CA HIS A 241 -21.05 -8.87 -17.12
C HIS A 241 -20.73 -9.80 -15.92
N LEU A 242 -21.27 -11.02 -15.89
CA LEU A 242 -20.99 -12.03 -14.86
C LEU A 242 -19.77 -12.89 -15.17
N LEU A 243 -19.25 -12.82 -16.40
CA LEU A 243 -18.10 -13.63 -16.83
C LEU A 243 -16.90 -13.52 -15.88
N PRO A 244 -16.50 -12.33 -15.39
CA PRO A 244 -15.38 -12.24 -14.45
C PRO A 244 -15.64 -12.96 -13.13
N LEU A 245 -16.88 -12.89 -12.64
CA LEU A 245 -17.31 -13.52 -11.39
C LEU A 245 -17.41 -15.04 -11.53
N TYR A 246 -17.93 -15.52 -12.66
CA TYR A 246 -17.98 -16.95 -12.96
C TYR A 246 -16.56 -17.52 -13.12
N MET A 247 -15.66 -16.81 -13.81
CA MET A 247 -14.25 -17.20 -13.94
C MET A 247 -13.53 -17.32 -12.58
N ALA A 248 -13.92 -16.49 -11.62
CA ALA A 248 -13.36 -16.52 -10.27
C ALA A 248 -13.85 -17.72 -9.45
N MET A 249 -15.01 -18.31 -9.77
CA MET A 249 -15.71 -19.25 -8.88
C MET A 249 -16.10 -20.61 -9.49
N GLY A 250 -16.21 -20.70 -10.82
CA GLY A 250 -16.77 -21.86 -11.52
C GLY A 250 -15.96 -23.15 -11.41
N ASN A 251 -14.70 -23.05 -10.96
CA ASN A 251 -13.79 -24.19 -10.82
C ASN A 251 -13.63 -24.70 -9.37
N PHE A 252 -14.42 -24.20 -8.41
CA PHE A 252 -14.41 -24.74 -7.06
C PHE A 252 -15.17 -26.06 -6.97
N SER A 253 -14.70 -26.96 -6.11
CA SER A 253 -15.24 -28.31 -5.97
C SER A 253 -16.70 -28.36 -5.49
N ASP A 254 -17.14 -27.34 -4.76
CA ASP A 254 -18.51 -27.17 -4.27
C ASP A 254 -19.39 -26.34 -5.23
N PHE A 255 -18.82 -25.83 -6.32
CA PHE A 255 -19.61 -25.12 -7.33
C PHE A 255 -20.50 -26.13 -8.07
N PRO A 256 -21.82 -25.87 -8.23
CA PRO A 256 -22.73 -26.81 -8.88
C PRO A 256 -22.19 -27.23 -10.25
N SER A 257 -22.17 -28.52 -10.58
CA SER A 257 -21.61 -29.04 -11.84
C SER A 257 -22.60 -29.04 -13.01
N HIS A 258 -23.91 -28.93 -12.75
CA HIS A 258 -24.97 -29.06 -13.75
C HIS A 258 -25.90 -27.84 -13.78
N GLY A 259 -26.48 -27.58 -14.95
CA GLY A 259 -27.45 -26.51 -15.19
C GLY A 259 -26.86 -25.26 -15.86
N GLU A 260 -27.72 -24.28 -16.13
CA GLU A 260 -27.34 -23.02 -16.78
C GLU A 260 -26.34 -22.22 -15.94
N PRO A 261 -25.26 -21.65 -16.53
CA PRO A 261 -24.19 -20.96 -15.79
C PRO A 261 -24.66 -19.86 -14.84
N VAL A 262 -25.60 -19.03 -15.27
CA VAL A 262 -26.19 -17.95 -14.44
C VAL A 262 -26.93 -18.53 -13.23
N GLN A 263 -27.67 -19.62 -13.43
CA GLN A 263 -28.45 -20.25 -12.38
C GLN A 263 -27.55 -21.01 -11.39
N ARG A 264 -26.50 -21.67 -11.88
CA ARG A 264 -25.44 -22.28 -11.05
C ARG A 264 -24.81 -21.24 -10.12
N LEU A 265 -24.40 -20.09 -10.70
CA LEU A 265 -23.82 -18.97 -9.96
C LEU A 265 -24.79 -18.42 -8.90
N LYS A 266 -26.07 -18.23 -9.24
CA LYS A 266 -27.09 -17.79 -8.31
C LYS A 266 -27.28 -18.76 -7.15
N ILE A 267 -27.48 -20.05 -7.44
CA ILE A 267 -27.69 -21.09 -6.42
C ILE A 267 -26.51 -21.13 -5.46
N TRP A 268 -25.30 -21.12 -6.00
CA TRP A 268 -24.08 -21.19 -5.20
C TRP A 268 -23.90 -19.95 -4.29
N LEU A 269 -24.20 -18.74 -4.79
CA LEU A 269 -24.18 -17.54 -3.94
C LEU A 269 -25.24 -17.61 -2.82
N LEU A 270 -26.46 -18.07 -3.11
CA LEU A 270 -27.50 -18.24 -2.09
C LEU A 270 -27.09 -19.26 -1.02
N GLN A 271 -26.48 -20.37 -1.42
CA GLN A 271 -25.92 -21.38 -0.50
C GLN A 271 -24.79 -20.81 0.39
N ASN A 272 -24.07 -19.79 -0.10
CA ASN A 272 -23.02 -19.08 0.62
C ASN A 272 -23.51 -17.87 1.44
N GLY A 273 -24.81 -17.80 1.71
CA GLY A 273 -25.41 -16.82 2.63
C GLY A 273 -25.83 -15.50 2.00
N PHE A 274 -25.76 -15.37 0.67
CA PHE A 274 -26.28 -14.20 -0.03
C PHE A 274 -27.80 -14.26 -0.12
N THR A 275 -28.45 -13.09 -0.08
CA THR A 275 -29.90 -13.00 -0.22
C THR A 275 -30.33 -12.85 -1.68
N GLN A 276 -31.61 -13.04 -1.96
CA GLN A 276 -32.18 -12.75 -3.29
C GLN A 276 -32.02 -11.27 -3.68
N ARG A 277 -31.94 -10.36 -2.70
CA ARG A 277 -31.64 -8.94 -2.94
C ARG A 277 -30.20 -8.75 -3.40
N ASP A 278 -29.25 -9.41 -2.75
CA ASP A 278 -27.83 -9.33 -3.08
C ASP A 278 -27.56 -9.87 -4.48
N TRP A 279 -28.19 -11.00 -4.84
CA TRP A 279 -28.14 -11.52 -6.19
C TRP A 279 -28.63 -10.50 -7.22
N ARG A 280 -29.79 -9.87 -7.00
CA ARG A 280 -30.32 -8.85 -7.92
C ARG A 280 -29.34 -7.68 -8.08
N TYR A 281 -28.72 -7.25 -6.98
CA TYR A 281 -27.69 -6.21 -7.02
C TYR A 281 -26.48 -6.65 -7.84
N ILE A 282 -25.87 -7.79 -7.54
CA ILE A 282 -24.71 -8.35 -8.26
C ILE A 282 -25.03 -8.50 -9.76
N PHE A 283 -26.19 -9.06 -10.08
CA PHE A 283 -26.67 -9.27 -11.45
C PHE A 283 -26.91 -7.96 -12.22
N SER A 284 -27.20 -6.87 -11.54
CA SER A 284 -27.38 -5.55 -12.20
C SER A 284 -26.07 -4.76 -12.36
N CYS A 285 -24.97 -5.23 -11.75
CA CYS A 285 -23.69 -4.55 -11.82
C CYS A 285 -22.93 -4.93 -13.09
N SER A 286 -22.13 -3.99 -13.61
CA SER A 286 -21.20 -4.28 -14.71
C SER A 286 -20.06 -5.21 -14.28
N ARG A 287 -19.31 -5.71 -15.27
CA ARG A 287 -18.05 -6.47 -15.09
C ARG A 287 -17.02 -5.82 -14.15
N ARG A 288 -17.11 -4.50 -13.94
CA ARG A 288 -16.17 -3.74 -13.09
C ARG A 288 -16.40 -3.98 -11.59
N LEU A 289 -17.48 -4.66 -11.20
CA LEU A 289 -17.78 -4.93 -9.80
C LEU A 289 -16.62 -5.59 -9.05
N ILE A 290 -15.91 -6.53 -9.68
CA ILE A 290 -14.85 -7.30 -9.01
C ILE A 290 -13.44 -6.69 -9.15
N LEU A 291 -13.25 -5.66 -9.98
CA LEU A 291 -11.92 -5.08 -10.22
C LEU A 291 -11.26 -4.53 -8.96
N PRO A 292 -11.96 -3.78 -8.07
CA PRO A 292 -11.37 -3.27 -6.83
C PRO A 292 -10.87 -4.34 -5.88
N MET A 293 -11.33 -5.58 -6.02
CA MET A 293 -10.89 -6.69 -5.18
C MET A 293 -9.37 -6.88 -5.25
N SER A 294 -8.76 -6.60 -6.42
CA SER A 294 -7.32 -6.77 -6.59
C SER A 294 -6.46 -5.79 -5.80
N ASP A 295 -7.05 -4.68 -5.36
CA ASP A 295 -6.39 -3.67 -4.54
C ASP A 295 -6.47 -3.97 -3.03
N VAL A 296 -7.20 -5.02 -2.65
CA VAL A 296 -7.54 -5.30 -1.24
C VAL A 296 -7.13 -6.73 -0.85
N TYR A 297 -7.17 -7.65 -1.81
CA TYR A 297 -6.94 -9.08 -1.59
C TYR A 297 -5.67 -9.57 -2.30
N ASN A 298 -5.01 -10.58 -1.71
CA ASN A 298 -3.79 -11.16 -2.27
C ASN A 298 -4.03 -12.36 -3.19
N TRP A 299 -5.28 -12.78 -3.37
CA TRP A 299 -5.71 -13.87 -4.25
C TRP A 299 -5.17 -15.24 -3.86
N THR A 300 -4.82 -15.42 -2.58
CA THR A 300 -4.34 -16.71 -2.08
C THR A 300 -5.50 -17.70 -2.00
N HIS A 301 -6.68 -17.21 -1.63
CA HIS A 301 -7.91 -18.00 -1.53
C HIS A 301 -9.03 -17.37 -2.36
N MET A 302 -8.87 -17.37 -3.69
CA MET A 302 -9.75 -16.67 -4.64
C MET A 302 -11.25 -16.84 -4.35
N CYS A 303 -11.73 -18.04 -3.98
CA CYS A 303 -13.13 -18.27 -3.60
C CYS A 303 -13.54 -17.41 -2.39
N ALA A 304 -12.89 -17.69 -1.25
CA ALA A 304 -13.23 -17.11 0.03
C ALA A 304 -13.07 -15.59 0.01
N GLU A 305 -12.04 -15.11 -0.67
CA GLU A 305 -11.77 -13.69 -0.85
C GLU A 305 -12.82 -13.02 -1.75
N THR A 306 -13.28 -13.69 -2.82
CA THR A 306 -14.35 -13.16 -3.70
C THR A 306 -15.67 -13.09 -2.93
N LEU A 307 -16.00 -14.12 -2.16
CA LEU A 307 -17.18 -14.14 -1.30
C LEU A 307 -17.13 -13.03 -0.24
N ASP A 308 -16.01 -12.87 0.44
CA ASP A 308 -15.79 -11.85 1.45
C ASP A 308 -15.88 -10.42 0.87
N TYR A 309 -15.30 -10.20 -0.32
CA TYR A 309 -15.44 -8.95 -1.05
C TYR A 309 -16.90 -8.65 -1.41
N LEU A 310 -17.60 -9.63 -2.00
CA LEU A 310 -19.00 -9.48 -2.39
C LEU A 310 -19.90 -9.24 -1.18
N ARG A 311 -19.65 -9.89 -0.04
CA ARG A 311 -20.35 -9.60 1.23
C ARG A 311 -20.14 -8.15 1.65
N GLY A 312 -18.90 -7.67 1.59
CA GLY A 312 -18.58 -6.27 1.86
C GLY A 312 -19.34 -5.30 0.96
N VAL A 313 -19.41 -5.58 -0.34
CA VAL A 313 -20.15 -4.73 -1.29
C VAL A 313 -21.66 -4.80 -1.03
N CYS A 314 -22.22 -5.98 -0.81
CA CYS A 314 -23.65 -6.16 -0.55
C CYS A 314 -24.08 -5.56 0.80
N ALA A 315 -23.21 -5.56 1.82
CA ALA A 315 -23.44 -4.90 3.09
C ALA A 315 -23.66 -3.38 2.96
N LEU A 316 -23.14 -2.76 1.89
CA LEU A 316 -23.40 -1.35 1.58
C LEU A 316 -24.87 -1.09 1.17
N GLY A 317 -25.64 -2.14 0.87
CA GLY A 317 -27.08 -2.06 0.62
C GLY A 317 -27.46 -1.13 -0.54
N LEU A 318 -26.54 -0.91 -1.49
CA LEU A 318 -26.72 0.03 -2.59
C LEU A 318 -27.81 -0.44 -3.55
N LYS A 319 -28.50 0.51 -4.18
CA LYS A 319 -29.53 0.24 -5.19
C LYS A 319 -29.01 0.37 -6.63
N GLN A 320 -27.86 1.01 -6.79
CA GLN A 320 -27.22 1.28 -8.06
C GLN A 320 -25.75 0.91 -7.95
N GLN A 321 -25.13 0.59 -9.08
CA GLN A 321 -23.72 0.24 -9.12
C GLN A 321 -22.86 1.37 -8.54
N CYS A 322 -21.99 1.02 -7.58
CA CYS A 322 -20.98 1.95 -7.07
C CYS A 322 -19.87 2.13 -8.11
N PRO A 323 -19.42 3.36 -8.41
CA PRO A 323 -18.21 3.60 -9.20
C PRO A 323 -17.01 2.86 -8.62
N GLU A 324 -16.25 2.19 -9.49
CA GLU A 324 -15.06 1.41 -9.14
C GLU A 324 -14.06 2.20 -8.25
N PRO A 325 -13.73 3.48 -8.55
CA PRO A 325 -12.79 4.24 -7.72
C PRO A 325 -13.29 4.46 -6.29
N LEU A 326 -14.62 4.58 -6.08
CA LEU A 326 -15.19 4.74 -4.74
C LEU A 326 -15.16 3.45 -3.93
N LEU A 327 -15.43 2.30 -4.57
CA LEU A 327 -15.26 1.01 -3.91
C LEU A 327 -13.80 0.79 -3.51
N LYS A 328 -12.87 1.08 -4.42
CA LYS A 328 -11.43 1.01 -4.15
C LYS A 328 -11.05 1.87 -2.94
N ALA A 329 -11.41 3.16 -2.95
CA ALA A 329 -11.13 4.07 -1.84
C ALA A 329 -11.70 3.56 -0.50
N LEU A 330 -12.95 3.07 -0.50
CA LEU A 330 -13.57 2.52 0.71
C LEU A 330 -12.80 1.31 1.25
N PHE A 331 -12.51 0.31 0.42
CA PHE A 331 -11.87 -0.91 0.89
C PHE A 331 -10.39 -0.72 1.22
N CYS A 332 -9.68 0.18 0.52
CA CYS A 332 -8.30 0.54 0.87
C CYS A 332 -8.17 1.17 2.27
N ALA A 333 -9.26 1.72 2.83
CA ALA A 333 -9.26 2.19 4.22
C ALA A 333 -9.07 1.06 5.26
N TRP A 334 -9.34 -0.18 4.86
CA TRP A 334 -9.23 -1.39 5.67
C TRP A 334 -7.96 -2.20 5.39
N GLY A 335 -7.05 -1.64 4.58
CA GLY A 335 -5.75 -2.23 4.30
C GLY A 335 -5.50 -2.48 2.82
N ASN A 336 -4.52 -3.33 2.56
CA ASN A 336 -4.06 -3.69 1.21
C ASN A 336 -3.83 -5.22 1.14
N PRO A 337 -3.45 -5.79 -0.01
CA PRO A 337 -3.27 -7.24 -0.14
C PRO A 337 -2.24 -7.85 0.83
N ALA A 338 -1.24 -7.07 1.26
CA ALA A 338 -0.24 -7.54 2.22
C ALA A 338 -0.75 -7.47 3.67
N GLU A 339 -1.46 -6.40 4.02
CA GLU A 339 -1.92 -6.12 5.38
C GLU A 339 -3.37 -5.65 5.36
N ARG A 340 -4.29 -6.60 5.50
CA ARG A 340 -5.74 -6.36 5.57
C ARG A 340 -6.23 -6.55 6.99
N GLU A 341 -7.04 -5.61 7.47
CA GLU A 341 -7.65 -5.68 8.80
C GLU A 341 -8.65 -6.84 8.88
N SER A 342 -8.42 -7.78 9.79
CA SER A 342 -9.37 -8.84 10.07
C SER A 342 -10.63 -8.26 10.73
N GLY A 343 -11.80 -8.59 10.19
CA GLY A 343 -13.07 -8.12 10.73
C GLY A 343 -13.60 -6.81 10.12
N TYR A 344 -13.00 -6.27 9.06
CA TYR A 344 -13.55 -5.10 8.35
C TYR A 344 -15.04 -5.27 7.98
N LEU A 345 -15.43 -6.49 7.59
CA LEU A 345 -16.79 -6.84 7.21
C LEU A 345 -17.80 -6.60 8.36
N HIS A 346 -17.40 -6.88 9.60
CA HIS A 346 -18.22 -6.63 10.80
C HIS A 346 -18.64 -5.16 10.90
N TYR A 347 -17.72 -4.25 10.57
CA TYR A 347 -18.00 -2.83 10.61
C TYR A 347 -18.92 -2.40 9.46
N LEU A 348 -18.71 -2.94 8.26
CA LEU A 348 -19.58 -2.67 7.10
C LEU A 348 -21.01 -3.14 7.34
N GLU A 349 -21.18 -4.32 7.97
CA GLU A 349 -22.50 -4.91 8.25
C GLU A 349 -23.21 -4.25 9.42
N LYS A 350 -22.50 -3.92 10.52
CA LYS A 350 -23.15 -3.41 11.74
C LYS A 350 -23.35 -1.90 11.76
N LEU A 351 -22.54 -1.14 11.04
CA LEU A 351 -22.63 0.32 11.05
C LEU A 351 -23.50 0.79 9.89
N ASN A 352 -24.68 1.32 10.20
CA ASN A 352 -25.61 1.89 9.22
C ASN A 352 -25.07 3.13 8.48
N LEU A 353 -23.88 3.60 8.89
CA LEU A 353 -23.15 4.70 8.28
C LEU A 353 -22.69 4.36 6.86
N TYR A 354 -22.07 3.21 6.61
CA TYR A 354 -21.43 2.93 5.32
C TYR A 354 -22.40 2.90 4.14
N PRO A 355 -23.59 2.26 4.25
CA PRO A 355 -24.63 2.38 3.22
C PRO A 355 -25.00 3.82 2.90
N HIS A 356 -25.17 4.65 3.94
CA HIS A 356 -25.53 6.05 3.77
C HIS A 356 -24.39 6.88 3.18
N LEU A 357 -23.17 6.73 3.71
CA LEU A 357 -21.96 7.39 3.24
C LEU A 357 -21.71 7.10 1.77
N MET A 358 -21.78 5.84 1.36
CA MET A 358 -21.58 5.45 -0.04
C MET A 358 -22.70 5.98 -0.94
N SER A 359 -23.95 6.02 -0.46
CA SER A 359 -25.03 6.65 -1.22
C SER A 359 -24.80 8.15 -1.45
N LEU A 360 -24.20 8.86 -0.48
CA LEU A 360 -23.83 10.27 -0.63
C LEU A 360 -22.62 10.44 -1.55
N ALA A 361 -21.59 9.60 -1.40
CA ALA A 361 -20.39 9.62 -2.23
C ALA A 361 -20.73 9.42 -3.72
N ILE A 362 -21.62 8.46 -4.02
CA ILE A 362 -22.04 8.21 -5.42
C ILE A 362 -22.76 9.42 -6.01
N ARG A 363 -23.57 10.16 -5.24
CA ARG A 363 -24.24 11.37 -5.73
C ARG A 363 -23.25 12.50 -6.03
N ARG A 364 -22.16 12.59 -5.28
CA ARG A 364 -21.09 13.59 -5.48
C ARG A 364 -20.09 13.19 -6.55
N PHE A 365 -20.06 11.91 -6.93
CA PHE A 365 -19.15 11.42 -7.96
C PHE A 365 -19.43 12.10 -9.30
N GLY A 366 -18.41 12.75 -9.88
CA GLY A 366 -18.54 13.56 -11.10
C GLY A 366 -18.95 15.01 -10.86
N MET A 367 -19.39 15.39 -9.65
CA MET A 367 -19.64 16.79 -9.28
C MET A 367 -18.38 17.50 -8.76
N VAL A 368 -17.45 16.73 -8.20
CA VAL A 368 -16.17 17.21 -7.66
C VAL A 368 -15.02 16.36 -8.21
N PRO A 369 -13.77 16.89 -8.25
CA PRO A 369 -12.60 16.10 -8.60
C PRO A 369 -12.50 14.85 -7.72
N PHE A 370 -12.22 13.69 -8.34
CA PHE A 370 -12.19 12.41 -7.60
C PHE A 370 -11.17 12.42 -6.45
N ALA A 371 -10.00 13.04 -6.62
CA ALA A 371 -8.98 13.13 -5.58
C ALA A 371 -9.47 13.85 -4.31
N GLU A 372 -10.33 14.87 -4.46
CA GLU A 372 -10.95 15.57 -3.32
C GLU A 372 -11.96 14.65 -2.62
N LEU A 373 -12.85 14.02 -3.40
CA LEU A 373 -13.84 13.08 -2.89
C LEU A 373 -13.22 11.87 -2.18
N GLU A 374 -12.12 11.34 -2.72
CA GLU A 374 -11.35 10.24 -2.16
C GLU A 374 -10.74 10.64 -0.80
N SER A 375 -10.09 11.80 -0.74
CA SER A 375 -9.52 12.33 0.51
C SER A 375 -10.59 12.50 1.59
N ASP A 376 -11.73 13.10 1.25
CA ASP A 376 -12.86 13.29 2.16
C ASP A 376 -13.46 11.96 2.62
N LEU A 377 -13.66 11.01 1.70
CA LEU A 377 -14.21 9.69 2.01
C LEU A 377 -13.31 8.95 3.00
N LEU A 378 -12.01 8.89 2.73
CA LEU A 378 -11.03 8.22 3.59
C LEU A 378 -10.99 8.84 4.99
N LEU A 379 -11.10 10.17 5.09
CA LEU A 379 -11.15 10.88 6.36
C LEU A 379 -12.40 10.49 7.17
N ILE A 380 -13.57 10.44 6.53
CA ILE A 380 -14.84 10.04 7.17
C ILE A 380 -14.79 8.56 7.59
N VAL A 381 -14.29 7.67 6.72
CA VAL A 381 -14.18 6.23 7.03
C VAL A 381 -13.25 6.01 8.22
N ARG A 382 -12.11 6.71 8.28
CA ARG A 382 -11.19 6.63 9.42
C ARG A 382 -11.86 7.05 10.72
N TRP A 383 -12.53 8.22 10.72
CA TRP A 383 -13.28 8.70 11.89
C TRP A 383 -14.32 7.67 12.34
N ALA A 384 -15.10 7.13 11.40
CA ALA A 384 -16.12 6.15 11.69
C ALA A 384 -15.60 4.82 12.25
N ARG A 385 -14.47 4.35 11.70
CA ARG A 385 -13.83 3.12 12.16
C ARG A 385 -13.36 3.26 13.61
N GLU A 386 -12.77 4.41 13.95
CA GLU A 386 -12.21 4.66 15.28
C GLU A 386 -13.34 4.89 16.32
N GLU A 387 -14.40 5.62 15.97
CA GLU A 387 -15.50 5.95 16.90
C GLU A 387 -16.64 4.91 16.95
N ARG A 388 -16.77 4.03 15.95
CA ARG A 388 -17.73 2.90 15.91
C ARG A 388 -19.18 3.26 16.23
N PHE A 389 -19.73 4.27 15.59
CA PHE A 389 -21.10 4.76 15.85
C PHE A 389 -22.08 4.51 14.70
N ASN A 390 -23.37 4.51 15.05
CA ASN A 390 -24.47 4.52 14.10
C ASN A 390 -25.04 5.94 13.94
N LEU A 391 -25.45 6.30 12.73
CA LEU A 391 -26.14 7.56 12.49
C LEU A 391 -27.60 7.47 12.93
N THR A 392 -28.03 8.49 13.68
CA THR A 392 -29.44 8.73 13.95
C THR A 392 -30.18 9.20 12.68
N LYS A 393 -31.52 9.17 12.70
CA LYS A 393 -32.34 9.72 11.59
C LYS A 393 -32.04 11.20 11.32
N GLY A 394 -31.81 12.00 12.37
CA GLY A 394 -31.47 13.42 12.25
C GLY A 394 -30.12 13.64 11.59
N GLN A 395 -29.08 12.92 12.04
CA GLN A 395 -27.73 13.04 11.48
C GLN A 395 -27.67 12.66 10.00
N ARG A 396 -28.41 11.63 9.56
CA ARG A 396 -28.52 11.26 8.14
C ARG A 396 -29.09 12.36 7.24
N ARG A 397 -29.88 13.29 7.79
CA ARG A 397 -30.44 14.42 7.02
C ARG A 397 -29.43 15.55 6.81
N LEU A 398 -28.39 15.62 7.63
CA LEU A 398 -27.37 16.67 7.55
C LEU A 398 -26.37 16.45 6.39
N GLY A 399 -26.28 15.23 5.87
CA GLY A 399 -25.57 14.94 4.62
C GLY A 399 -24.05 14.93 4.72
N TRP A 400 -23.39 15.07 3.56
CA TRP A 400 -21.93 14.91 3.40
C TRP A 400 -21.12 15.95 4.18
N ASP A 401 -21.48 17.22 4.05
CA ASP A 401 -20.71 18.33 4.63
C ASP A 401 -20.65 18.23 6.15
N TRP A 402 -21.72 17.75 6.79
CA TRP A 402 -21.73 17.49 8.23
C TRP A 402 -20.80 16.34 8.62
N LEU A 403 -20.82 15.22 7.87
CA LEU A 403 -19.91 14.09 8.11
C LEU A 403 -18.45 14.54 7.99
N LEU A 404 -18.15 15.34 6.96
CA LEU A 404 -16.81 15.86 6.73
C LEU A 404 -16.39 16.85 7.83
N GLU A 405 -17.28 17.73 8.28
CA GLU A 405 -17.01 18.63 9.41
C GLU A 405 -16.63 17.85 10.67
N LYS A 406 -17.37 16.79 10.99
CA LYS A 406 -17.10 15.95 12.15
C LYS A 406 -15.82 15.14 12.01
N ALA A 407 -15.55 14.59 10.83
CA ALA A 407 -14.31 13.87 10.57
C ALA A 407 -13.08 14.78 10.63
N ASN A 408 -13.17 16.02 10.14
CA ASN A 408 -12.11 17.03 10.30
C ASN A 408 -11.90 17.41 11.76
N ALA A 409 -12.99 17.67 12.51
CA ALA A 409 -12.89 17.94 13.93
C ALA A 409 -12.20 16.79 14.66
N TYR A 410 -12.56 15.54 14.34
CA TYR A 410 -11.90 14.35 14.89
C TYR A 410 -10.41 14.31 14.58
N ALA A 411 -10.01 14.54 13.32
CA ALA A 411 -8.61 14.54 12.92
C ALA A 411 -7.80 15.67 13.59
N ASP A 412 -8.39 16.86 13.75
CA ASP A 412 -7.81 17.96 14.52
C ASP A 412 -7.54 17.53 15.98
N LEU A 413 -8.54 16.90 16.64
CA LEU A 413 -8.41 16.39 18.01
C LEU A 413 -7.37 15.27 18.10
N ALA A 414 -7.33 14.34 17.15
CA ALA A 414 -6.35 13.25 17.11
C ALA A 414 -4.90 13.78 16.91
N LYS A 415 -4.73 14.80 16.07
CA LYS A 415 -3.45 15.48 15.87
C LYS A 415 -3.02 16.23 17.13
N ALA A 416 -3.95 16.93 17.79
CA ALA A 416 -3.70 17.56 19.09
C ALA A 416 -3.30 16.53 20.14
N LYS A 417 -4.02 15.39 20.22
CA LYS A 417 -3.70 14.27 21.12
C LYS A 417 -2.28 13.77 20.92
N LYS A 418 -1.88 13.46 19.68
CA LYS A 418 -0.53 12.97 19.38
C LYS A 418 0.57 13.98 19.77
N LYS A 419 0.29 15.28 19.60
CA LYS A 419 1.24 16.34 19.93
C LYS A 419 1.39 16.55 21.44
N LEU A 420 0.28 16.45 22.17
CA LEU A 420 0.23 16.69 23.61
C LEU A 420 0.56 15.45 24.45
N SER A 421 0.40 14.24 23.91
CA SER A 421 0.70 12.99 24.61
C SER A 421 2.18 12.76 24.88
N GLY A 422 3.08 13.50 24.21
CA GLY A 422 4.53 13.42 24.46
C GLY A 422 4.99 14.20 25.70
N ILE A 423 4.12 15.01 26.31
CA ILE A 423 4.47 15.86 27.46
C ILE A 423 3.77 15.32 28.69
N HIS A 424 4.55 14.78 29.64
CA HIS A 424 4.07 14.21 30.89
C HIS A 424 4.83 14.76 32.10
N TRP A 425 4.22 14.66 33.29
CA TRP A 425 4.86 14.95 34.58
C TRP A 425 4.53 13.86 35.59
N SER A 426 5.32 13.77 36.66
CA SER A 426 5.04 12.84 37.76
C SER A 426 3.71 13.20 38.41
N ILE A 427 2.87 12.22 38.73
CA ILE A 427 1.66 12.44 39.53
C ILE A 427 1.75 11.60 40.80
N PRO A 428 1.16 12.07 41.91
CA PRO A 428 1.25 11.34 43.17
C PRO A 428 0.57 9.97 43.11
N VAL A 429 -0.62 9.92 42.51
CA VAL A 429 -1.46 8.74 42.34
C VAL A 429 -2.36 8.96 41.13
N LYS A 430 -2.70 7.92 40.37
CA LYS A 430 -3.61 8.06 39.22
C LYS A 430 -5.02 8.47 39.64
N GLN A 431 -5.50 7.87 40.73
CA GLN A 431 -6.83 8.09 41.25
C GLN A 431 -6.85 8.07 42.77
N HIS A 432 -7.65 8.93 43.40
CA HIS A 432 -7.83 8.99 44.84
C HIS A 432 -9.29 9.27 45.19
N GLU A 433 -9.83 8.58 46.20
CA GLU A 433 -11.21 8.75 46.64
C GLU A 433 -11.28 9.57 47.93
N VAL A 434 -12.18 10.56 47.95
CA VAL A 434 -12.40 11.44 49.09
C VAL A 434 -13.90 11.58 49.34
N GLY A 435 -14.43 10.75 50.25
CA GLY A 435 -15.87 10.64 50.47
C GLY A 435 -16.59 10.17 49.21
N SER A 436 -17.54 10.94 48.70
CA SER A 436 -18.27 10.63 47.46
C SER A 436 -17.58 11.14 46.18
N TYR A 437 -16.39 11.73 46.30
CA TYR A 437 -15.65 12.29 45.17
C TYR A 437 -14.49 11.39 44.75
N GLN A 438 -14.26 11.31 43.45
CA GLN A 438 -13.12 10.63 42.86
C GLN A 438 -12.24 11.67 42.16
N LEU A 439 -10.99 11.76 42.57
CA LEU A 439 -9.97 12.59 41.95
C LEU A 439 -9.18 11.75 40.96
N ARG A 440 -9.14 12.16 39.69
CA ARG A 440 -8.22 11.61 38.67
C ARG A 440 -7.15 12.64 38.37
N PHE A 441 -5.90 12.36 38.75
CA PHE A 441 -4.79 13.27 38.43
C PHE A 441 -4.51 13.27 36.93
N LEU A 442 -4.25 14.46 36.40
CA LEU A 442 -3.99 14.70 34.99
C LEU A 442 -2.47 14.63 34.80
N GLU A 443 -1.98 13.60 34.11
CA GLU A 443 -0.54 13.27 34.03
C GLU A 443 0.12 13.81 32.76
N THR A 444 -0.67 14.14 31.74
CA THR A 444 -0.18 14.64 30.45
C THR A 444 -0.77 15.99 30.08
N SER A 445 -0.10 16.70 29.17
CA SER A 445 -0.67 17.91 28.54
C SER A 445 -1.97 17.63 27.79
N TYR A 446 -2.15 16.39 27.31
CA TYR A 446 -3.41 15.97 26.71
C TYR A 446 -4.53 15.90 27.74
N ASP A 447 -4.28 15.36 28.93
CA ASP A 447 -5.28 15.29 30.00
C ASP A 447 -5.75 16.69 30.43
N LEU A 448 -4.84 17.67 30.48
CA LEU A 448 -5.21 19.06 30.77
C LEU A 448 -6.06 19.67 29.66
N TRP A 449 -5.73 19.43 28.40
CA TRP A 449 -6.53 19.92 27.28
C TRP A 449 -7.89 19.21 27.18
N GLU A 450 -7.96 17.91 27.44
CA GLU A 450 -9.21 17.16 27.48
C GLU A 450 -10.12 17.70 28.60
N GLU A 451 -9.54 17.99 29.76
CA GLU A 451 -10.23 18.61 30.88
C GLU A 451 -10.66 20.05 30.54
N SER A 452 -9.83 20.85 29.87
CA SER A 452 -10.15 22.24 29.51
C SER A 452 -11.37 22.33 28.59
N ILE A 453 -11.45 21.44 27.58
CA ILE A 453 -12.61 21.35 26.68
C ILE A 453 -13.85 20.87 27.45
N THR A 454 -13.72 19.81 28.25
CA THR A 454 -14.85 19.18 28.93
C THR A 454 -15.45 20.09 30.00
N MET A 455 -14.59 20.73 30.79
CA MET A 455 -14.93 21.62 31.88
C MET A 455 -15.05 23.08 31.43
N GLN A 456 -14.76 23.41 30.17
CA GLN A 456 -14.83 24.76 29.63
C GLN A 456 -14.02 25.77 30.46
N ASN A 457 -12.84 25.38 30.93
CA ASN A 457 -11.93 26.21 31.72
C ASN A 457 -10.57 26.34 31.01
N CYS A 458 -9.62 27.08 31.61
CA CYS A 458 -8.30 27.35 31.02
C CYS A 458 -7.20 26.46 31.62
N VAL A 459 -7.53 25.23 32.02
CA VAL A 459 -6.59 24.36 32.74
C VAL A 459 -5.42 23.86 31.86
N ASP A 460 -5.58 23.89 30.54
CA ASP A 460 -4.54 23.57 29.56
C ASP A 460 -3.31 24.48 29.66
N GLN A 461 -3.45 25.70 30.19
CA GLN A 461 -2.35 26.64 30.39
C GLN A 461 -1.40 26.24 31.54
N PHE A 462 -1.75 25.24 32.34
CA PHE A 462 -0.98 24.84 33.52
C PHE A 462 0.08 23.77 33.24
N SER A 463 0.24 23.32 31.99
CA SER A 463 1.24 22.30 31.59
C SER A 463 2.65 22.67 32.08
N LYS A 464 3.10 23.90 31.83
CA LYS A 464 4.41 24.41 32.30
C LYS A 464 4.53 24.36 33.82
N LYS A 465 3.46 24.70 34.54
CA LYS A 465 3.45 24.69 36.01
C LYS A 465 3.55 23.25 36.54
N CYS A 466 2.82 22.31 35.96
CA CYS A 466 2.92 20.91 36.35
C CYS A 466 4.28 20.27 36.04
N MET A 467 4.94 20.72 34.97
CA MET A 467 6.30 20.27 34.63
C MET A 467 7.38 20.84 35.56
N THR A 468 7.27 22.12 35.93
CA THR A 468 8.37 22.85 36.59
C THR A 468 8.19 23.00 38.10
N THR A 469 6.99 22.73 38.62
CA THR A 469 6.69 22.87 40.04
C THR A 469 5.98 21.62 40.57
N ASN A 470 5.69 21.64 41.86
CA ASN A 470 4.90 20.61 42.55
C ASN A 470 3.39 20.72 42.30
N ALA A 471 2.94 21.57 41.37
CA ALA A 471 1.52 21.75 41.10
C ALA A 471 0.95 20.52 40.38
N ARG A 472 -0.13 19.93 40.90
CA ARG A 472 -0.80 18.77 40.31
C ARG A 472 -2.28 19.03 40.15
N LEU A 473 -2.77 18.81 38.94
CA LEU A 473 -4.17 19.00 38.61
C LEU A 473 -4.91 17.68 38.64
N ALA A 474 -6.14 17.70 39.15
CA ALA A 474 -7.03 16.57 39.16
C ALA A 474 -8.42 16.94 38.65
N SER A 475 -9.00 16.06 37.84
CA SER A 475 -10.42 16.09 37.54
C SER A 475 -11.19 15.49 38.72
N VAL A 476 -12.15 16.23 39.25
CA VAL A 476 -13.00 15.81 40.38
C VAL A 476 -14.33 15.31 39.82
N LYS A 477 -14.64 14.05 40.09
CA LYS A 477 -15.89 13.40 39.71
C LYS A 477 -16.78 13.12 40.93
N HIS A 478 -18.08 13.09 40.69
CA HIS A 478 -19.09 12.61 41.62
C HIS A 478 -19.97 11.59 40.88
N GLY A 479 -19.77 10.30 41.17
CA GLY A 479 -20.17 9.23 40.25
C GLY A 479 -19.41 9.35 38.92
N ASP A 480 -20.10 9.20 37.78
CA ASP A 480 -19.48 9.31 36.45
C ASP A 480 -19.33 10.75 35.94
N ARG A 481 -19.91 11.72 36.66
CA ARG A 481 -19.96 13.11 36.21
C ARG A 481 -18.76 13.90 36.74
N ARG A 482 -18.03 14.56 35.83
CA ARG A 482 -17.03 15.58 36.18
C ARG A 482 -17.73 16.82 36.76
N VAL A 483 -17.34 17.23 37.96
CA VAL A 483 -17.98 18.33 38.70
C VAL A 483 -17.05 19.51 38.94
N ALA A 484 -15.74 19.29 39.05
CA ALA A 484 -14.74 20.33 39.23
C ALA A 484 -13.36 19.91 38.73
N THR A 485 -12.45 20.87 38.63
CA THR A 485 -11.02 20.66 38.43
C THR A 485 -10.27 21.31 39.59
N ALA A 486 -9.39 20.56 40.25
CA ALA A 486 -8.66 20.98 41.43
C ALA A 486 -7.15 21.02 41.15
N MET A 487 -6.48 22.07 41.62
CA MET A 487 -5.03 22.22 41.61
C MET A 487 -4.51 22.05 43.03
N PHE A 488 -3.57 21.15 43.20
CA PHE A 488 -2.89 20.85 44.45
C PHE A 488 -1.43 21.27 44.37
N ASP A 489 -0.86 21.69 45.49
CA ASP A 489 0.58 21.72 45.71
C ASP A 489 0.99 20.41 46.36
N TRP A 490 1.91 19.69 45.74
CA TRP A 490 2.32 18.35 46.15
C TRP A 490 3.65 18.37 46.89
N ASP A 491 3.61 18.18 48.20
CA ASP A 491 4.78 18.18 49.08
C ASP A 491 5.02 16.77 49.64
N GLY A 492 5.53 15.88 48.79
CA GLY A 492 5.86 14.49 49.15
C GLY A 492 4.62 13.63 49.44
N ASP A 493 4.15 13.65 50.69
CA ASP A 493 3.03 12.82 51.16
C ASP A 493 1.70 13.59 51.28
N GLU A 494 1.75 14.91 51.16
CA GLU A 494 0.57 15.77 51.32
C GLU A 494 0.24 16.52 50.03
N LEU A 495 -1.05 16.63 49.75
CA LEU A 495 -1.60 17.50 48.72
C LEU A 495 -2.39 18.62 49.39
N LYS A 496 -1.93 19.85 49.20
CA LYS A 496 -2.61 21.05 49.69
C LYS A 496 -3.38 21.68 48.56
N LEU A 497 -4.69 21.84 48.72
CA LEU A 497 -5.53 22.44 47.69
C LEU A 497 -5.16 23.91 47.50
N MET A 498 -4.67 24.26 46.31
CA MET A 498 -4.39 25.64 45.94
C MET A 498 -5.63 26.32 45.36
N GLN A 499 -6.35 25.62 44.49
CA GLN A 499 -7.48 26.15 43.76
C GLN A 499 -8.44 25.03 43.36
N ILE A 500 -9.73 25.31 43.33
CA ILE A 500 -10.74 24.43 42.76
C ILE A 500 -11.78 25.25 42.01
N SER A 501 -12.19 24.78 40.83
CA SER A 501 -13.19 25.46 40.01
C SER A 501 -14.10 24.47 39.31
N GLY A 502 -15.39 24.77 39.29
CA GLY A 502 -16.40 24.02 38.57
C GLY A 502 -16.35 24.27 37.06
N LYS A 503 -17.29 23.65 36.34
CA LYS A 503 -17.46 23.86 34.89
C LYS A 503 -17.64 25.35 34.57
N ALA A 504 -16.95 25.83 33.54
CA ALA A 504 -16.91 27.23 33.13
C ALA A 504 -16.46 28.17 34.26
N ASN A 505 -15.48 27.75 35.05
CA ASN A 505 -14.92 28.49 36.19
C ASN A 505 -15.94 28.88 37.27
N ARG A 506 -17.07 28.16 37.37
CA ARG A 506 -18.06 28.40 38.42
C ARG A 506 -17.49 28.06 39.79
N ALA A 507 -17.92 28.80 40.82
CA ALA A 507 -17.59 28.47 42.19
C ALA A 507 -18.11 27.06 42.55
N VAL A 508 -17.34 26.34 43.35
CA VAL A 508 -17.75 25.06 43.96
C VAL A 508 -18.29 25.30 45.37
N SER A 509 -19.01 24.34 45.94
CA SER A 509 -19.49 24.47 47.32
C SER A 509 -18.34 24.49 48.32
N GLU A 510 -18.47 25.28 49.39
CA GLU A 510 -17.48 25.34 50.47
C GLU A 510 -17.23 23.97 51.11
N VAL A 511 -18.28 23.14 51.21
CA VAL A 511 -18.18 21.76 51.71
C VAL A 511 -17.23 20.92 50.86
N MET A 512 -17.30 21.05 49.53
CA MET A 512 -16.39 20.35 48.62
C MET A 512 -14.95 20.86 48.78
N ALA A 513 -14.76 22.18 48.77
CA ALA A 513 -13.44 22.79 48.95
C ALA A 513 -12.81 22.39 50.29
N LYS A 514 -13.57 22.42 51.38
CA LYS A 514 -13.10 22.02 52.72
C LYS A 514 -12.72 20.55 52.78
N ARG A 515 -13.51 19.66 52.17
CA ARG A 515 -13.21 18.21 52.11
C ARG A 515 -11.94 17.90 51.32
N LEU A 516 -11.63 18.72 50.32
CA LEU A 516 -10.45 18.53 49.46
C LEU A 516 -9.23 19.36 49.93
N SER A 517 -9.34 20.12 51.03
CA SER A 517 -8.34 21.11 51.42
C SER A 517 -6.94 20.56 51.70
N VAL A 518 -6.86 19.41 52.39
CA VAL A 518 -5.61 18.69 52.66
C VAL A 518 -5.87 17.20 52.51
N LEU A 519 -5.15 16.57 51.60
CA LEU A 519 -5.23 15.13 51.36
C LEU A 519 -3.89 14.47 51.69
N LYS A 520 -3.92 13.40 52.48
CA LYS A 520 -2.75 12.59 52.76
C LYS A 520 -2.73 11.40 51.82
N ILE A 521 -1.61 11.20 51.13
CA ILE A 521 -1.42 10.07 50.24
C ILE A 521 -0.68 8.98 51.00
N PRO A 522 -1.22 7.76 51.11
CA PRO A 522 -0.55 6.67 51.78
C PRO A 522 0.84 6.42 51.19
N LYS A 523 1.87 6.41 52.05
CA LYS A 523 3.23 5.98 51.67
C LYS A 523 3.15 4.56 51.09
N GLY A 524 3.49 4.41 49.81
CA GLY A 524 3.45 3.14 49.09
C GLY A 524 2.51 3.10 47.87
N HIS A 525 1.83 4.19 47.54
CA HIS A 525 0.99 4.29 46.33
C HIS A 525 1.52 5.24 45.26
N PHE A 526 2.78 5.69 45.40
CA PHE A 526 3.42 6.48 44.35
C PHE A 526 3.52 5.65 43.08
N ALA A 527 2.92 6.15 42.00
CA ALA A 527 3.21 5.65 40.67
C ALA A 527 4.64 6.08 40.33
N VAL A 528 5.63 5.29 40.74
CA VAL A 528 7.04 5.49 40.38
C VAL A 528 7.20 5.12 38.91
N ASN A 529 6.78 6.03 38.03
CA ASN A 529 7.33 6.05 36.69
C ASN A 529 8.68 6.74 36.82
N ALA A 530 9.74 5.94 36.98
CA ALA A 530 11.10 6.43 36.78
C ALA A 530 11.13 7.11 35.41
N ILE A 531 11.39 8.41 35.39
CA ILE A 531 11.65 9.16 34.17
C ILE A 531 12.81 8.43 33.48
N PRO A 532 12.68 7.95 32.23
CA PRO A 532 13.85 7.47 31.51
C PRO A 532 14.82 8.63 31.46
N ALA A 533 16.06 8.40 31.86
CA ALA A 533 17.15 9.36 31.73
C ALA A 533 17.55 9.57 30.25
N THR A 534 16.59 9.71 29.34
CA THR A 534 16.81 10.30 28.02
C THR A 534 16.78 11.81 28.22
N GLY A 535 17.95 12.38 28.50
CA GLY A 535 18.17 13.81 28.68
C GLY A 535 17.89 14.64 27.42
N GLN A 536 16.63 14.72 27.00
CA GLN A 536 16.15 15.90 26.30
C GLN A 536 15.66 16.88 27.36
N ILE A 537 16.58 17.73 27.82
CA ILE A 537 16.21 19.03 28.39
C ILE A 537 15.48 19.76 27.25
N VAL A 538 14.15 19.77 27.34
CA VAL A 538 13.30 20.60 26.48
C VAL A 538 13.72 22.05 26.75
N ASP A 539 14.28 22.70 25.73
CA ASP A 539 14.76 24.07 25.82
C ASP A 539 13.60 25.01 26.22
N ARG A 540 13.88 26.09 26.94
CA ARG A 540 12.86 27.04 27.44
C ARG A 540 11.98 27.61 26.31
N SER A 541 12.44 27.57 25.07
CA SER A 541 11.70 27.98 23.86
C SER A 541 10.51 27.08 23.53
N ASP A 542 10.56 25.78 23.84
CA ASP A 542 9.53 24.81 23.47
C ASP A 542 8.25 24.91 24.33
N CYS A 543 8.35 25.40 25.57
CA CYS A 543 7.18 25.68 26.39
C CYS A 543 6.32 26.85 25.86
N THR A 544 6.94 27.81 25.18
CA THR A 544 6.22 28.92 24.51
C THR A 544 5.41 28.41 23.33
N VAL A 545 6.02 27.51 22.55
CA VAL A 545 5.40 26.84 21.41
C VAL A 545 4.16 26.04 21.84
N VAL A 546 4.23 25.23 22.91
CA VAL A 546 3.07 24.46 23.42
C VAL A 546 1.89 25.36 23.81
N THR A 547 2.17 26.49 24.45
CA THR A 547 1.14 27.48 24.85
C THR A 547 0.56 28.21 23.63
N GLU A 548 1.38 28.54 22.63
CA GLU A 548 0.92 29.12 21.36
C GLU A 548 0.09 28.15 20.53
N ILE A 549 0.45 26.86 20.50
CA ILE A 549 -0.30 25.82 19.79
C ILE A 549 -1.66 25.58 20.46
N ALA A 550 -1.70 25.50 21.79
CA ALA A 550 -2.96 25.34 22.52
C ALA A 550 -3.88 26.56 22.30
N ARG A 551 -3.30 27.77 22.33
CA ARG A 551 -3.98 29.02 22.02
C ARG A 551 -4.43 29.09 20.56
N GLU A 552 -3.63 28.62 19.60
CA GLU A 552 -3.96 28.57 18.19
C GLU A 552 -5.08 27.56 17.91
N ILE A 553 -5.05 26.38 18.54
CA ILE A 553 -6.14 25.39 18.45
C ILE A 553 -7.42 25.94 19.08
N TYR A 554 -7.34 26.60 20.24
CA TYR A 554 -8.48 27.23 20.91
C TYR A 554 -9.07 28.39 20.09
N CYS A 555 -8.22 29.27 19.56
CA CYS A 555 -8.63 30.36 18.67
C CYS A 555 -9.18 29.85 17.34
N GLN A 556 -8.62 28.79 16.75
CA GLN A 556 -9.18 28.14 15.56
C GLN A 556 -10.54 27.48 15.84
N HIS A 557 -10.79 27.05 17.08
CA HIS A 557 -12.08 26.49 17.48
C HIS A 557 -13.13 27.59 17.70
N GLN A 558 -12.78 28.73 18.30
CA GLN A 558 -13.69 29.89 18.45
C GLN A 558 -13.91 30.66 17.13
N ALA A 559 -12.90 30.78 16.27
CA ALA A 559 -12.99 31.47 14.98
C ALA A 559 -13.84 30.72 13.92
N LYS A 560 -14.23 29.45 14.18
CA LYS A 560 -15.19 28.70 13.33
C LYS A 560 -16.65 29.23 13.45
N SER A 561 -16.88 30.30 14.22
CA SER A 561 -18.17 31.03 14.33
C SER A 561 -18.32 32.22 13.36
N LEU A 562 -17.32 32.49 12.50
CA LEU A 562 -17.38 33.53 11.47
C LEU A 562 -17.54 32.94 10.05
N PRO A 563 -18.17 33.67 9.09
CA PRO A 563 -18.50 33.14 7.76
C PRO A 563 -17.29 32.68 6.95
N LYS A 564 -17.48 31.60 6.18
CA LYS A 564 -16.54 30.98 5.24
C LYS A 564 -16.13 31.92 4.09
N ILE A 565 -15.25 32.88 4.31
CA ILE A 565 -14.46 33.47 3.23
C ILE A 565 -13.04 33.58 3.76
N GLN A 566 -12.09 32.91 3.09
CA GLN A 566 -10.65 32.87 3.39
C GLN A 566 -10.18 31.84 4.45
N ARG A 567 -10.31 30.56 4.13
CA ARG A 567 -9.27 29.56 4.51
C ARG A 567 -8.62 29.06 3.24
N LYS A 568 -7.72 29.87 2.65
CA LYS A 568 -6.85 29.43 1.56
C LYS A 568 -5.69 28.63 2.17
N ASN A 569 -5.34 27.54 1.52
CA ASN A 569 -4.08 26.82 1.75
C ASN A 569 -2.92 27.83 1.85
N PHE A 570 -2.04 27.66 2.84
CA PHE A 570 -0.80 28.43 2.97
C PHE A 570 0.16 28.05 1.83
N TYR A 571 -0.05 28.64 0.67
CA TYR A 571 0.96 28.70 -0.39
C TYR A 571 1.63 30.06 -0.31
N MET A 572 2.95 30.09 -0.42
CA MET A 572 3.67 31.34 -0.70
C MET A 572 3.85 31.45 -2.20
N THR A 573 3.34 32.53 -2.79
CA THR A 573 3.60 32.89 -4.19
C THR A 573 4.58 34.05 -4.21
N ALA A 574 5.67 33.91 -4.96
CA ALA A 574 6.65 34.97 -5.18
C ALA A 574 6.78 35.26 -6.68
N THR A 575 6.80 36.54 -7.05
CA THR A 575 7.08 36.97 -8.42
C THR A 575 8.59 36.94 -8.66
N ILE A 576 9.03 36.19 -9.66
CA ILE A 576 10.43 36.10 -10.08
C ILE A 576 10.76 37.23 -11.06
N THR A 577 9.86 37.51 -12.01
CA THR A 577 10.10 38.53 -13.04
C THR A 577 8.78 39.10 -13.51
N ASN A 578 8.73 40.42 -13.72
CA ASN A 578 7.60 41.11 -14.34
C ASN A 578 8.14 42.10 -15.38
N THR A 579 8.25 41.67 -16.64
CA THR A 579 8.84 42.47 -17.72
C THR A 579 8.04 42.30 -19.00
N GLY A 580 7.69 43.42 -19.66
CA GLY A 580 7.04 43.39 -20.98
C GLY A 580 5.66 42.72 -20.99
N GLY A 581 4.91 42.77 -19.88
CA GLY A 581 3.63 42.07 -19.75
C GLY A 581 3.77 40.55 -19.52
N TYR A 582 4.98 40.05 -19.29
CA TYR A 582 5.25 38.66 -18.94
C TYR A 582 5.57 38.56 -17.44
N LEU A 583 4.77 37.77 -16.71
CA LEU A 583 4.97 37.53 -15.29
C LEU A 583 5.41 36.09 -15.07
N ARG A 584 6.52 35.90 -14.36
CA ARG A 584 6.95 34.59 -13.83
C ARG A 584 6.73 34.58 -12.33
N GLU A 585 6.08 33.53 -11.84
CA GLU A 585 5.80 33.34 -10.43
C GLU A 585 6.27 31.94 -10.00
N VAL A 586 6.63 31.81 -8.74
CA VAL A 586 6.86 30.51 -8.10
C VAL A 586 5.90 30.36 -6.94
N GLU A 587 5.23 29.22 -6.90
CA GLU A 587 4.38 28.79 -5.81
C GLU A 587 5.13 27.75 -4.98
N ILE A 588 5.25 27.98 -3.68
CA ILE A 588 5.94 27.09 -2.73
C ILE A 588 4.91 26.51 -1.76
N ALA A 589 4.86 25.18 -1.70
CA ALA A 589 3.94 24.41 -0.88
C ALA A 589 4.69 23.39 -0.01
N PRO A 590 4.44 23.28 1.30
CA PRO A 590 4.99 22.19 2.10
C PRO A 590 4.41 20.84 1.66
N VAL A 591 5.25 19.82 1.52
CA VAL A 591 4.81 18.45 1.20
C VAL A 591 4.36 17.78 2.49
N LYS A 592 3.04 17.64 2.68
CA LYS A 592 2.45 17.11 3.93
C LYS A 592 2.98 15.73 4.36
N ALA A 593 3.45 14.93 3.41
CA ALA A 593 3.92 13.56 3.64
C ALA A 593 5.36 13.47 4.14
N VAL A 594 6.19 14.50 3.95
CA VAL A 594 7.63 14.45 4.26
C VAL A 594 8.03 15.73 4.99
N ALA A 595 8.51 15.59 6.22
CA ALA A 595 8.95 16.73 7.02
C ALA A 595 10.06 17.50 6.30
N ASN A 596 10.10 18.82 6.48
CA ASN A 596 11.11 19.71 5.87
C ASN A 596 11.22 19.64 4.34
N THR A 597 10.20 19.15 3.64
CA THR A 597 10.18 19.05 2.18
C THR A 597 9.15 20.00 1.59
N PHE A 598 9.53 20.69 0.51
CA PHE A 598 8.74 21.72 -0.16
C PHE A 598 8.62 21.40 -1.65
N HIS A 599 7.41 21.51 -2.18
CA HIS A 599 7.13 21.48 -3.60
C HIS A 599 7.13 22.91 -4.12
N MET A 600 7.96 23.19 -5.13
CA MET A 600 8.01 24.46 -5.82
C MET A 600 7.48 24.27 -7.25
N GLU A 601 6.53 25.09 -7.64
CA GLU A 601 5.97 25.11 -8.98
C GLU A 601 6.22 26.46 -9.65
N PHE A 602 6.91 26.44 -10.79
CA PHE A 602 7.21 27.64 -11.57
C PHE A 602 6.16 27.82 -12.63
N ARG A 603 5.51 28.98 -12.62
CA ARG A 603 4.45 29.35 -13.56
C ARG A 603 4.83 30.61 -14.32
N SER A 604 4.33 30.73 -15.54
CA SER A 604 4.41 31.96 -16.32
C SER A 604 3.02 32.37 -16.79
N ARG A 605 2.74 33.66 -16.81
CA ARG A 605 1.50 34.23 -17.38
C ARG A 605 1.81 35.44 -18.25
N LEU A 606 1.10 35.53 -19.37
CA LEU A 606 1.17 36.67 -20.27
C LEU A 606 -0.01 37.60 -19.93
N LEU A 607 0.26 38.75 -19.33
CA LEU A 607 -0.77 39.71 -18.89
C LEU A 607 -1.59 40.28 -20.06
N SER A 608 -1.05 40.25 -21.27
CA SER A 608 -1.73 40.64 -22.51
C SER A 608 -2.51 39.51 -23.17
N ALA A 609 -2.50 38.29 -22.62
CA ALA A 609 -3.28 37.18 -23.17
C ALA A 609 -4.78 37.45 -23.02
N LYS A 610 -5.57 36.82 -23.90
CA LYS A 610 -7.04 36.85 -23.86
C LYS A 610 -7.62 36.45 -22.50
N ASN A 611 -6.87 35.65 -21.74
CA ASN A 611 -7.16 35.32 -20.34
C ASN A 611 -5.91 35.59 -19.46
N PRO A 612 -5.79 36.77 -18.86
CA PRO A 612 -4.60 37.17 -18.08
C PRO A 612 -4.42 36.37 -16.77
N ASN A 613 -5.43 35.59 -16.37
CA ASN A 613 -5.38 34.70 -15.20
C ASN A 613 -4.89 33.28 -15.55
N GLU A 614 -4.75 32.97 -16.84
CA GLU A 614 -4.27 31.66 -17.28
C GLU A 614 -2.74 31.61 -17.17
N SER A 615 -2.25 30.68 -16.35
CA SER A 615 -0.83 30.47 -16.13
C SER A 615 -0.38 29.16 -16.75
N GLN A 616 0.72 29.17 -17.49
CA GLN A 616 1.39 27.97 -17.97
C GLN A 616 2.37 27.45 -16.91
N ARG A 617 2.25 26.18 -16.55
CA ARG A 617 3.23 25.50 -15.70
C ARG A 617 4.50 25.25 -16.52
N ASN A 618 5.63 25.77 -16.05
CA ASN A 618 6.92 25.59 -16.72
C ASN A 618 7.56 24.28 -16.26
N PHE A 619 7.83 24.17 -14.96
CA PHE A 619 8.38 22.97 -14.32
C PHE A 619 8.10 23.01 -12.81
N SER A 620 8.38 21.91 -12.13
CA SER A 620 8.26 21.81 -10.69
C SER A 620 9.38 20.98 -10.10
N LEU A 621 9.73 21.26 -8.87
CA LEU A 621 10.78 20.57 -8.13
C LEU A 621 10.38 20.39 -6.68
N THR A 622 10.87 19.32 -6.07
CA THR A 622 10.65 19.02 -4.66
C THR A 622 12.01 19.06 -3.98
N LEU A 623 12.17 19.96 -3.02
CA LEU A 623 13.42 20.19 -2.30
C LEU A 623 13.21 20.00 -0.80
N GLU A 624 14.24 19.48 -0.14
CA GLU A 624 14.36 19.61 1.30
C GLU A 624 14.71 21.06 1.67
N ARG A 625 14.55 21.42 2.95
CA ARG A 625 14.83 22.76 3.47
C ARG A 625 16.22 23.27 3.08
N ASP A 626 17.23 22.41 3.15
CA ASP A 626 18.61 22.78 2.84
C ASP A 626 18.77 23.07 1.34
N GLY A 627 18.16 22.26 0.47
CA GLY A 627 18.11 22.52 -0.97
C GLY A 627 17.35 23.81 -1.32
N LEU A 628 16.33 24.19 -0.54
CA LEU A 628 15.63 25.47 -0.68
C LEU A 628 16.55 26.67 -0.35
N ILE A 629 17.39 26.52 0.69
CA ILE A 629 18.37 27.53 1.09
C ILE A 629 19.46 27.66 0.02
N GLU A 630 20.02 26.55 -0.45
CA GLU A 630 21.02 26.55 -1.53
C GLU A 630 20.49 27.20 -2.81
N LEU A 631 19.24 26.87 -3.20
CA LEU A 631 18.61 27.47 -4.37
C LEU A 631 18.46 28.98 -4.22
N ARG A 632 18.06 29.46 -3.04
CA ARG A 632 17.98 30.90 -2.75
C ARG A 632 19.36 31.56 -2.87
N GLU A 633 20.39 30.98 -2.26
CA GLU A 633 21.75 31.52 -2.33
C GLU A 633 22.30 31.54 -3.75
N LEU A 634 21.94 30.56 -4.58
CA LEU A 634 22.32 30.53 -5.98
C LEU A 634 21.62 31.62 -6.79
N ILE A 635 20.33 31.87 -6.52
CA ILE A 635 19.58 32.99 -7.13
C ILE A 635 20.18 34.33 -6.69
N ASP A 636 20.42 34.52 -5.39
CA ASP A 636 20.97 35.78 -4.84
C ASP A 636 22.36 36.08 -5.43
N ARG A 637 23.22 35.06 -5.61
CA ARG A 637 24.52 35.19 -6.29
C ARG A 637 24.39 35.55 -7.77
N THR A 638 23.39 35.00 -8.44
CA THR A 638 23.19 35.26 -9.88
C THR A 638 22.67 36.67 -10.11
N LEU A 639 21.77 37.15 -9.25
CA LEU A 639 21.18 38.49 -9.33
C LEU A 639 22.15 39.61 -8.95
N THR A 640 23.17 39.31 -8.13
CA THR A 640 24.21 40.28 -7.75
C THR A 640 25.35 40.40 -8.78
N GLN A 641 25.41 39.51 -9.77
CA GLN A 641 26.41 39.53 -10.86
C GLN A 641 25.92 40.21 -12.15
N THR A 642 24.63 40.55 -12.22
CA THR A 642 23.99 41.37 -13.27
C THR A 642 23.80 42.79 -12.80
#